data_AF-A0A346XUN2-F1
#
_entry.id   AF-A0A346XUN2-F1
#
_cell.length_a   1.000
_cell.length_b   1.000
_cell.length_c   1.000
_cell.angle_alpha   90.00
_cell.angle_beta   90.00
_cell.angle_gamma   90.00
#
_symmetry.space_group_name_H-M   'P 1'
#
loop_
_entity.id
_entity.type
_entity.pdbx_description
1 polymer ?
#
loop_
_entity_poly.entity_id
_entity_poly.type
_entity_poly.pdbx_seq_one_letter_code
_entity_poly.pdbx_strand_id
1 'polypeptide(L)'
;MGQTQFPADTLAVVKEETGISNVEIAVALSQSTFAAPPSSVVVSRDDEFADALASGVMQADRPLLLVPTNGPIPPQVREEIERLDPAAAVVLGGTAAVSTAVEQELQAMGLATDRRAGGSRIETAIAVAQAEAPQADTVILARAFGAAGATDPSQGFADTLAGGGMAAETGWPILLTATEALTPATRAYLEASPVRTVEILGGTAAISQAVEEELQAMGMVTERLAGDSRAGTAIAIADKLGAQTAADVDRVVLVQGQTPDAWAGGFAAGAHSAAFDAPIVLATGTQLPPATVEWLEAGAGGWAQDPQGIRITCVTVPSVCEQARLALGLPPAEDGGITFDPPAGSTVDAAQPITATLSAAEGTVDEVFVTGTCLGPNSVTTPIRPDDPGPLPGTMLTLAVSAAVPAGPCDFEIRVEPIEGDRQTMTVTFIASGHNRIDLLSVGPDGTGVGGRDPSTSADGSVVAFTSEGQVLADVPAGRHHVYAWIDGQIELVDVTPSGDPGVAPCSNCSSPNLSVAADGGSLIFTSLDDSLDPAGPVDGGGNGHIAYRRDLDAGATTFVSWDSEGNPITVDQVDIDADGSVVTYQGQGRAPSPTGSGGLRTGFWIFWHDLDSGNVGVVANPSTGEPVGSNPTDRAELSGDGRWIAFTTDEALLPEDINDGEDTYVFDRQTGAVEAVSVDPDGRTGNTADINAGDYRGISGDGRYVAFDSSSTDLIPGTEVVAGAVYLRDREAGTTTLLNRLADGSAGTSPIASSRVQISADGTHVAFVSSEDLVNHDEAGCGVYRYTIATGQLIRVDLGEIVHGAANCPNGIGVADTGQVVFDEVSTHHVHADPDGHAEVYRWNPS
;
A
#
# COMPACT_ATOMS: atom_id res chain seq x y z
N MET A 1 14.22 3.92 32.71
CA MET A 1 12.84 3.46 32.53
C MET A 1 11.94 4.60 32.95
N GLY A 2 11.60 5.51 32.04
CA GLY A 2 10.52 6.47 32.27
C GLY A 2 9.27 5.81 31.73
N GLN A 3 8.45 5.22 32.59
CA GLN A 3 7.10 4.80 32.19
C GLN A 3 6.26 6.06 32.10
N THR A 4 5.61 6.30 30.97
CA THR A 4 4.48 7.23 30.89
C THR A 4 3.46 6.74 31.90
N GLN A 5 3.31 7.46 33.02
CA GLN A 5 2.44 7.03 34.10
C GLN A 5 1.00 7.34 33.70
N PHE A 6 0.31 6.35 33.14
CA PHE A 6 -1.12 6.46 32.92
C PHE A 6 -1.86 6.58 34.27
N PRO A 7 -3.05 7.20 34.30
CA PRO A 7 -3.87 7.26 35.51
C PRO A 7 -4.22 5.88 36.03
N ALA A 8 -4.66 5.83 37.28
CA ALA A 8 -5.06 4.58 37.94
C ALA A 8 -6.21 3.83 37.22
N ASP A 9 -6.89 4.47 36.26
CA ASP A 9 -7.89 3.87 35.39
C ASP A 9 -7.30 3.02 34.24
N THR A 10 -5.98 2.99 34.07
CA THR A 10 -5.35 2.35 32.92
C THR A 10 -4.14 1.52 33.31
N LEU A 11 -4.10 0.30 32.80
CA LEU A 11 -2.95 -0.58 32.85
C LEU A 11 -2.26 -0.60 31.48
N ALA A 12 -1.04 -0.08 31.38
CA ALA A 12 -0.30 -0.05 30.11
C ALA A 12 0.89 -1.02 30.11
N VAL A 13 0.88 -1.96 29.17
CA VAL A 13 1.99 -2.84 28.79
C VAL A 13 2.55 -2.30 27.47
N VAL A 14 3.49 -1.37 27.57
CA VAL A 14 3.92 -0.50 26.47
C VAL A 14 4.97 -1.14 25.56
N LYS A 15 4.74 -1.07 24.24
CA LYS A 15 5.69 -1.40 23.17
C LYS A 15 6.24 -0.10 22.55
N GLU A 16 7.54 0.19 22.67
CA GLU A 16 8.22 1.31 21.97
C GLU A 16 9.19 0.79 20.90
N GLU A 17 9.80 1.67 20.09
CA GLU A 17 10.76 1.33 19.01
C GLU A 17 12.04 0.60 19.50
N THR A 18 12.32 0.59 20.81
CA THR A 18 13.37 -0.25 21.43
C THR A 18 12.80 -1.36 22.34
N GLY A 19 11.51 -1.66 22.20
CA GLY A 19 10.57 -2.02 23.26
C GLY A 19 10.70 -3.36 24.00
N ILE A 20 9.57 -3.71 24.63
CA ILE A 20 9.35 -4.89 25.46
C ILE A 20 9.24 -6.15 24.58
N SER A 21 9.98 -7.21 24.91
CA SER A 21 9.97 -8.48 24.17
C SER A 21 8.66 -9.26 24.37
N ASN A 22 8.36 -10.21 23.47
CA ASN A 22 7.21 -11.13 23.62
C ASN A 22 7.17 -11.79 25.00
N VAL A 23 8.34 -12.17 25.51
CA VAL A 23 8.54 -12.71 26.85
C VAL A 23 8.07 -11.75 27.93
N GLU A 24 8.50 -10.49 27.85
CA GLU A 24 8.19 -9.48 28.85
C GLU A 24 6.71 -9.05 28.78
N ILE A 25 6.08 -9.06 27.60
CA ILE A 25 4.62 -8.85 27.45
C ILE A 25 3.85 -9.91 28.22
N ALA A 26 4.19 -11.19 28.01
CA ALA A 26 3.55 -12.32 28.68
C ALA A 26 3.73 -12.27 30.20
N VAL A 27 4.94 -11.91 30.67
CA VAL A 27 5.22 -11.73 32.11
C VAL A 27 4.43 -10.56 32.69
N ALA A 28 4.36 -9.42 32.01
CA ALA A 28 3.62 -8.25 32.49
C ALA A 28 2.12 -8.53 32.62
N LEU A 29 1.52 -9.22 31.64
CA LEU A 29 0.13 -9.66 31.70
C LEU A 29 -0.11 -10.69 32.81
N SER A 30 0.83 -11.60 33.05
CA SER A 30 0.76 -12.53 34.17
C SER A 30 0.77 -11.80 35.53
N GLN A 31 1.65 -10.81 35.69
CA GLN A 31 1.76 -10.01 36.92
C GLN A 31 0.52 -9.17 37.21
N SER A 32 -0.13 -8.66 36.17
CA SER A 32 -1.35 -7.85 36.32
C SER A 32 -2.62 -8.68 36.55
N THR A 33 -2.59 -9.97 36.19
CA THR A 33 -3.76 -10.85 36.24
C THR A 33 -3.74 -11.75 37.48
N PHE A 34 -2.61 -12.38 37.77
CA PHE A 34 -2.51 -13.43 38.80
C PHE A 34 -1.98 -12.87 40.12
N ALA A 35 -2.91 -12.36 40.93
CA ALA A 35 -2.65 -11.99 42.33
C ALA A 35 -2.58 -13.21 43.27
N ALA A 36 -3.32 -14.28 42.94
CA ALA A 36 -3.26 -15.56 43.64
C ALA A 36 -2.40 -16.58 42.87
N PRO A 37 -1.62 -17.44 43.56
CA PRO A 37 -0.81 -18.48 42.91
C PRO A 37 -1.69 -19.44 42.07
N PRO A 38 -1.46 -19.57 40.75
CA PRO A 38 -2.14 -20.56 39.95
C PRO A 38 -1.62 -21.96 40.29
N SER A 39 -2.45 -22.99 40.06
CA SER A 39 -2.01 -24.38 40.26
C SER A 39 -0.87 -24.76 39.30
N SER A 40 -0.82 -24.11 38.14
CA SER A 40 0.09 -24.43 37.06
C SER A 40 0.21 -23.29 36.04
N VAL A 41 1.27 -23.32 35.21
CA VAL A 41 1.51 -22.33 34.13
C VAL A 41 1.49 -23.01 32.77
N VAL A 42 1.23 -22.25 31.70
CA VAL A 42 1.33 -22.73 30.32
C VAL A 42 2.58 -22.14 29.69
N VAL A 43 3.38 -22.96 28.99
CA VAL A 43 4.65 -22.55 28.39
C VAL A 43 4.62 -22.85 26.90
N SER A 44 4.85 -21.83 26.08
CA SER A 44 4.99 -21.93 24.62
C SER A 44 6.22 -21.17 24.13
N ARG A 45 6.58 -21.36 22.86
CA ARG A 45 7.70 -20.66 22.23
C ARG A 45 7.39 -19.18 21.95
N ASP A 46 8.41 -18.34 21.95
CA ASP A 46 8.29 -16.87 21.81
C ASP A 46 8.40 -16.36 20.37
N ASP A 47 8.66 -17.23 19.40
CA ASP A 47 8.96 -16.90 18.00
C ASP A 47 7.92 -17.41 16.99
N GLU A 48 6.94 -18.23 17.41
CA GLU A 48 5.87 -18.78 16.56
C GLU A 48 4.54 -18.92 17.33
N PHE A 49 3.44 -18.60 16.65
CA PHE A 49 2.16 -18.33 17.32
C PHE A 49 1.27 -19.56 17.56
N ALA A 50 1.34 -20.57 16.69
CA ALA A 50 0.23 -21.50 16.51
C ALA A 50 -0.03 -22.42 17.72
N ASP A 51 1.03 -22.87 18.39
CA ASP A 51 0.88 -23.66 19.61
C ASP A 51 0.39 -22.78 20.78
N ALA A 52 0.78 -21.49 20.80
CA ALA A 52 0.30 -20.52 21.79
C ALA A 52 -1.18 -20.17 21.60
N LEU A 53 -1.69 -20.11 20.36
CA LEU A 53 -3.11 -19.88 20.08
C LEU A 53 -4.01 -20.93 20.76
N ALA A 54 -3.62 -22.20 20.72
CA ALA A 54 -4.38 -23.29 21.33
C ALA A 54 -4.45 -23.21 22.87
N SER A 55 -3.61 -22.38 23.51
CA SER A 55 -3.58 -22.24 24.97
C SER A 55 -4.82 -21.59 25.57
N GLY A 56 -5.65 -20.88 24.77
CA GLY A 56 -6.75 -20.06 25.28
C GLY A 56 -7.67 -20.79 26.27
N VAL A 57 -8.03 -22.05 25.99
CA VAL A 57 -8.88 -22.86 26.88
C VAL A 57 -8.28 -23.13 28.26
N MET A 58 -6.96 -23.05 28.41
CA MET A 58 -6.25 -23.20 29.69
C MET A 58 -6.11 -21.87 30.45
N GLN A 59 -6.34 -20.74 29.79
CA GLN A 59 -5.99 -19.43 30.33
C GLN A 59 -7.03 -18.87 31.30
N ALA A 60 -8.16 -19.56 31.50
CA ALA A 60 -9.14 -19.21 32.53
C ALA A 60 -8.52 -19.13 33.95
N ASP A 61 -7.49 -19.94 34.23
CA ASP A 61 -6.87 -20.00 35.56
C ASP A 61 -5.33 -20.10 35.55
N ARG A 62 -4.69 -19.96 34.37
CA ARG A 62 -3.24 -20.15 34.22
C ARG A 62 -2.64 -19.13 33.24
N PRO A 63 -1.50 -18.50 33.57
CA PRO A 63 -0.84 -17.61 32.63
C PRO A 63 -0.13 -18.38 31.51
N LEU A 64 -0.18 -17.82 30.30
CA LEU A 64 0.73 -18.18 29.21
C LEU A 64 2.05 -17.44 29.39
N LEU A 65 3.15 -18.19 29.49
CA LEU A 65 4.52 -17.68 29.50
C LEU A 65 5.25 -18.11 28.22
N LEU A 66 6.06 -17.21 27.67
CA LEU A 66 6.79 -17.44 26.43
C LEU A 66 8.28 -17.64 26.69
N VAL A 67 8.89 -18.60 25.99
CA VAL A 67 10.31 -18.96 26.14
C VAL A 67 10.97 -19.21 24.78
N PRO A 68 12.29 -18.99 24.63
CA PRO A 68 13.01 -19.37 23.43
C PRO A 68 12.96 -20.88 23.18
N THR A 69 12.81 -21.27 21.92
CA THR A 69 12.74 -22.69 21.48
C THR A 69 13.82 -23.59 22.12
N ASN A 70 15.07 -23.11 22.14
CA ASN A 70 16.23 -23.89 22.60
C ASN A 70 16.69 -23.55 24.03
N GLY A 71 15.96 -22.69 24.74
CA GLY A 71 16.37 -22.14 26.03
C GLY A 71 17.65 -21.29 25.97
N PRO A 72 18.24 -20.92 27.13
CA PRO A 72 17.70 -21.16 28.48
C PRO A 72 16.40 -20.39 28.73
N ILE A 73 15.68 -20.73 29.80
CA ILE A 73 14.52 -19.95 30.24
C ILE A 73 15.00 -18.52 30.60
N PRO A 74 14.39 -17.46 30.05
CA PRO A 74 14.77 -16.09 30.36
C PRO A 74 14.64 -15.80 31.86
N PRO A 75 15.54 -14.99 32.46
CA PRO A 75 15.47 -14.65 33.88
C PRO A 75 14.10 -14.15 34.33
N GLN A 76 13.46 -13.28 33.53
CA GLN A 76 12.15 -12.72 33.82
C GLN A 76 11.06 -13.79 33.90
N VAL A 77 11.13 -14.83 33.06
CA VAL A 77 10.18 -15.96 33.12
C VAL A 77 10.44 -16.82 34.34
N ARG A 78 11.72 -17.04 34.70
CA ARG A 78 12.04 -17.79 35.92
C ARG A 78 11.55 -17.06 37.17
N GLU A 79 11.82 -15.76 37.26
CA GLU A 79 11.36 -14.90 38.35
C GLU A 79 9.83 -14.88 38.43
N GLU A 80 9.14 -14.87 37.29
CA GLU A 80 7.69 -14.93 37.26
C GLU A 80 7.15 -16.30 37.69
N ILE A 81 7.76 -17.41 37.27
CA ILE A 81 7.42 -18.75 37.76
C ILE A 81 7.66 -18.85 39.28
N GLU A 82 8.76 -18.31 39.78
CA GLU A 82 9.05 -18.26 41.22
C GLU A 82 8.04 -17.40 41.99
N ARG A 83 7.57 -16.28 41.40
CA ARG A 83 6.51 -15.43 41.98
C ARG A 83 5.18 -16.17 42.05
N LEU A 84 4.83 -16.91 41.00
CA LEU A 84 3.58 -17.64 40.87
C LEU A 84 3.56 -18.93 41.72
N ASP A 85 4.72 -19.50 42.05
CA ASP A 85 4.90 -20.78 42.79
C ASP A 85 3.97 -21.93 42.32
N PRO A 86 3.91 -22.23 41.00
CA PRO A 86 3.04 -23.27 40.47
C PRO A 86 3.57 -24.68 40.77
N ALA A 87 2.66 -25.65 40.95
CA ALA A 87 3.05 -27.05 41.11
C ALA A 87 3.42 -27.74 39.79
N ALA A 88 2.96 -27.20 38.65
CA ALA A 88 3.13 -27.82 37.34
C ALA A 88 3.27 -26.80 36.19
N ALA A 89 3.84 -27.24 35.07
CA ALA A 89 3.88 -26.51 33.81
C ALA A 89 3.34 -27.40 32.68
N VAL A 90 2.42 -26.85 31.88
CA VAL A 90 2.02 -27.48 30.61
C VAL A 90 2.85 -26.89 29.49
N VAL A 91 3.59 -27.74 28.76
CA VAL A 91 4.45 -27.34 27.65
C VAL A 91 3.72 -27.60 26.33
N LEU A 92 3.54 -26.56 25.53
CA LEU A 92 2.86 -26.66 24.23
C LEU A 92 3.87 -26.89 23.11
N GLY A 93 3.49 -27.79 22.20
CA GLY A 93 4.29 -28.14 21.03
C GLY A 93 5.33 -29.22 21.29
N GLY A 94 5.82 -29.81 20.19
CA GLY A 94 6.86 -30.84 20.23
C GLY A 94 8.21 -30.30 20.68
N THR A 95 9.23 -31.16 20.76
CA THR A 95 10.60 -30.75 21.15
C THR A 95 11.27 -29.80 20.15
N ALA A 96 10.72 -29.67 18.94
CA ALA A 96 11.15 -28.67 17.96
C ALA A 96 10.57 -27.28 18.23
N ALA A 97 9.47 -27.19 19.00
CA ALA A 97 8.85 -25.94 19.43
C ALA A 97 9.40 -25.50 20.79
N VAL A 98 9.40 -26.40 21.77
CA VAL A 98 10.01 -26.16 23.08
C VAL A 98 10.92 -27.33 23.41
N SER A 99 12.23 -27.10 23.37
CA SER A 99 13.24 -28.14 23.51
C SER A 99 13.18 -28.89 24.83
N THR A 100 13.74 -30.10 24.85
CA THR A 100 13.89 -30.88 26.09
C THR A 100 14.75 -30.17 27.13
N ALA A 101 15.66 -29.28 26.72
CA ALA A 101 16.49 -28.50 27.65
C ALA A 101 15.65 -27.52 28.47
N VAL A 102 14.70 -26.82 27.84
CA VAL A 102 13.75 -25.94 28.53
C VAL A 102 12.88 -26.74 29.51
N GLU A 103 12.36 -27.89 29.07
CA GLU A 103 11.55 -28.76 29.93
C GLU A 103 12.35 -29.27 31.15
N GLN A 104 13.62 -29.62 30.96
CA GLN A 104 14.51 -30.00 32.07
C GLN A 104 14.79 -28.83 33.02
N GLU A 105 14.87 -27.61 32.52
CA GLU A 105 15.02 -26.41 33.36
C GLU A 105 13.77 -26.16 34.22
N LEU A 106 12.56 -26.31 33.65
CA LEU A 106 11.29 -26.27 34.41
C LEU A 106 11.25 -27.35 35.50
N GLN A 107 11.67 -28.58 35.19
CA GLN A 107 11.75 -29.66 36.16
C GLN A 107 12.78 -29.40 37.26
N ALA A 108 13.93 -28.78 36.91
CA ALA A 108 14.95 -28.39 37.86
C ALA A 108 14.48 -27.27 38.82
N MET A 109 13.52 -26.45 38.38
CA MET A 109 12.80 -25.48 39.22
C MET A 109 11.74 -26.13 40.12
N GLY A 110 11.49 -27.44 39.98
CA GLY A 110 10.59 -28.21 40.85
C GLY A 110 9.18 -28.43 40.28
N LEU A 111 8.92 -28.04 39.04
CA LEU A 111 7.60 -28.17 38.42
C LEU A 111 7.39 -29.58 37.83
N ALA A 112 6.19 -30.13 38.00
CA ALA A 112 5.77 -31.28 37.19
C ALA A 112 5.44 -30.82 35.77
N THR A 113 6.10 -31.38 34.76
CA THR A 113 5.86 -31.00 33.35
C THR A 113 4.89 -31.97 32.67
N ASP A 114 3.94 -31.43 31.92
CA ASP A 114 3.03 -32.17 31.05
C ASP A 114 3.06 -31.56 29.63
N ARG A 115 3.47 -32.33 28.63
CA ARG A 115 3.63 -31.82 27.26
C ARG A 115 2.41 -32.15 26.41
N ARG A 116 1.82 -31.13 25.79
CA ARG A 116 0.74 -31.26 24.80
C ARG A 116 1.30 -30.96 23.43
N ALA A 117 1.40 -32.00 22.60
CA ALA A 117 2.08 -31.90 21.33
C ALA A 117 1.52 -32.90 20.32
N GLY A 118 1.59 -32.53 19.06
CA GLY A 118 1.36 -33.43 17.94
C GLY A 118 2.43 -33.30 16.85
N GLY A 119 2.19 -33.94 15.70
CA GLY A 119 3.10 -33.90 14.55
C GLY A 119 3.14 -32.53 13.85
N SER A 120 2.10 -31.71 14.02
CA SER A 120 2.01 -30.33 13.57
C SER A 120 1.22 -29.48 14.57
N ARG A 121 1.12 -28.18 14.29
CA ARG A 121 0.27 -27.24 15.06
C ARG A 121 -1.19 -27.71 15.17
N ILE A 122 -1.70 -28.40 14.15
CA ILE A 122 -3.07 -28.93 14.14
C ILE A 122 -3.22 -30.04 15.18
N GLU A 123 -2.31 -31.03 15.19
CA GLU A 123 -2.36 -32.09 16.19
C GLU A 123 -2.01 -31.61 17.60
N THR A 124 -1.20 -30.56 17.75
CA THR A 124 -1.01 -29.89 19.05
C THR A 124 -2.32 -29.30 19.57
N ALA A 125 -3.07 -28.55 18.75
CA ALA A 125 -4.37 -28.00 19.12
C ALA A 125 -5.38 -29.10 19.51
N ILE A 126 -5.41 -30.21 18.76
CA ILE A 126 -6.22 -31.39 19.10
C ILE A 126 -5.79 -32.01 20.44
N ALA A 127 -4.48 -32.14 20.70
CA ALA A 127 -3.98 -32.67 21.97
C ALA A 127 -4.35 -31.78 23.16
N VAL A 128 -4.39 -30.45 22.96
CA VAL A 128 -4.92 -29.51 23.96
C VAL A 128 -6.42 -29.73 24.18
N ALA A 129 -7.21 -29.76 23.10
CA ALA A 129 -8.67 -29.95 23.18
C ALA A 129 -9.05 -31.26 23.90
N GLN A 130 -8.37 -32.37 23.59
CA GLN A 130 -8.61 -33.67 24.19
C GLN A 130 -8.38 -33.72 25.70
N ALA A 131 -7.43 -32.93 26.19
CA ALA A 131 -7.00 -33.00 27.58
C ALA A 131 -7.66 -31.93 28.45
N GLU A 132 -7.95 -30.75 27.90
CA GLU A 132 -8.59 -29.65 28.64
C GLU A 132 -10.11 -29.63 28.49
N ALA A 133 -10.64 -30.04 27.32
CA ALA A 133 -12.06 -29.94 27.01
C ALA A 133 -12.63 -31.23 26.35
N PRO A 134 -12.42 -32.43 26.92
CA PRO A 134 -12.82 -33.71 26.31
C PRO A 134 -14.33 -33.90 26.13
N GLN A 135 -15.14 -33.08 26.78
CA GLN A 135 -16.61 -33.13 26.75
C GLN A 135 -17.23 -31.89 26.13
N ALA A 136 -16.44 -31.00 25.52
CA ALA A 136 -16.96 -29.81 24.87
C ALA A 136 -17.90 -30.17 23.72
N ASP A 137 -19.07 -29.54 23.70
CA ASP A 137 -20.05 -29.59 22.62
C ASP A 137 -19.86 -28.46 21.60
N THR A 138 -19.09 -27.42 21.95
CA THR A 138 -18.70 -26.32 21.05
C THR A 138 -17.18 -26.22 20.94
N VAL A 139 -16.69 -25.87 19.75
CA VAL A 139 -15.27 -25.54 19.51
C VAL A 139 -15.15 -24.25 18.72
N ILE A 140 -14.00 -23.60 18.86
CA ILE A 140 -13.60 -22.46 18.04
C ILE A 140 -12.69 -22.99 16.92
N LEU A 141 -12.99 -22.67 15.67
CA LEU A 141 -12.18 -23.03 14.51
C LEU A 141 -11.42 -21.81 13.99
N ALA A 142 -10.10 -21.95 13.94
CA ALA A 142 -9.18 -20.90 13.52
C ALA A 142 -8.27 -21.37 12.39
N ARG A 143 -7.75 -20.41 11.62
CA ARG A 143 -6.78 -20.64 10.56
C ARG A 143 -5.43 -21.05 11.15
N ALA A 144 -4.80 -22.05 10.54
CA ALA A 144 -3.52 -22.60 10.97
C ALA A 144 -2.31 -21.93 10.32
N PHE A 145 -2.47 -21.38 9.11
CA PHE A 145 -1.39 -20.88 8.26
C PHE A 145 -1.85 -19.66 7.47
N GLY A 146 -0.92 -18.79 7.06
CA GLY A 146 -1.22 -17.85 5.97
C GLY A 146 -1.64 -18.59 4.69
N ALA A 147 -2.32 -17.89 3.79
CA ALA A 147 -2.63 -18.37 2.45
C ALA A 147 -1.32 -18.75 1.72
N ALA A 148 -1.42 -19.69 0.78
CA ALA A 148 -0.26 -20.12 0.01
C ALA A 148 0.33 -18.93 -0.75
N GLY A 149 1.62 -18.62 -0.52
CA GLY A 149 2.29 -17.48 -1.13
C GLY A 149 2.12 -16.14 -0.40
N ALA A 150 1.42 -16.11 0.73
CA ALA A 150 1.27 -14.88 1.52
C ALA A 150 2.62 -14.35 2.04
N THR A 151 2.84 -13.05 1.89
CA THR A 151 4.03 -12.32 2.36
C THR A 151 3.80 -11.63 3.71
N ASP A 152 2.54 -11.43 4.12
CA ASP A 152 2.18 -10.91 5.44
C ASP A 152 2.29 -12.03 6.51
N PRO A 153 3.27 -11.96 7.43
CA PRO A 153 3.44 -12.96 8.48
C PRO A 153 2.29 -12.98 9.50
N SER A 154 1.48 -11.92 9.56
CA SER A 154 0.34 -11.80 10.50
C SER A 154 -0.93 -12.50 10.01
N GLN A 155 -1.02 -12.81 8.71
CA GLN A 155 -2.21 -13.37 8.09
C GLN A 155 -2.64 -14.73 8.69
N GLY A 156 -1.69 -15.48 9.25
CA GLY A 156 -1.95 -16.77 9.89
C GLY A 156 -2.74 -16.68 11.20
N PHE A 157 -2.82 -15.50 11.82
CA PHE A 157 -3.48 -15.29 13.11
C PHE A 157 -4.37 -14.04 13.20
N ALA A 158 -4.47 -13.24 12.13
CA ALA A 158 -5.14 -11.93 12.12
C ALA A 158 -6.53 -11.95 12.80
N ASP A 159 -7.38 -12.88 12.40
CA ASP A 159 -8.76 -13.01 12.89
C ASP A 159 -8.90 -13.76 14.22
N THR A 160 -7.78 -14.18 14.82
CA THR A 160 -7.77 -15.08 15.98
C THR A 160 -7.24 -14.42 17.26
N LEU A 161 -6.76 -13.17 17.17
CA LEU A 161 -6.12 -12.45 18.28
C LEU A 161 -7.03 -12.32 19.51
N ALA A 162 -8.33 -12.12 19.30
CA ALA A 162 -9.33 -12.09 20.38
C ALA A 162 -9.89 -13.49 20.73
N GLY A 163 -9.63 -14.50 19.90
CA GLY A 163 -10.13 -15.87 20.08
C GLY A 163 -9.59 -16.54 21.34
N GLY A 164 -8.38 -16.19 21.78
CA GLY A 164 -7.82 -16.68 23.05
C GLY A 164 -8.63 -16.25 24.28
N GLY A 165 -9.12 -15.01 24.31
CA GLY A 165 -10.00 -14.51 25.37
C GLY A 165 -11.36 -15.21 25.36
N MET A 166 -11.95 -15.38 24.17
CA MET A 166 -13.19 -16.15 24.01
C MET A 166 -13.05 -17.60 24.49
N ALA A 167 -11.95 -18.27 24.17
CA ALA A 167 -11.68 -19.64 24.62
C ALA A 167 -11.49 -19.73 26.14
N ALA A 168 -10.83 -18.73 26.75
CA ALA A 168 -10.64 -18.66 28.20
C ALA A 168 -11.96 -18.44 28.94
N GLU A 169 -12.83 -17.57 28.41
CA GLU A 169 -14.12 -17.24 29.02
C GLU A 169 -15.15 -18.38 28.88
N THR A 170 -15.24 -18.98 27.69
CA THR A 170 -16.25 -20.00 27.38
C THR A 170 -15.82 -21.42 27.75
N GLY A 171 -14.52 -21.66 27.90
CA GLY A 171 -13.94 -23.01 28.02
C GLY A 171 -14.00 -23.82 26.72
N TRP A 172 -14.28 -23.20 25.58
CA TRP A 172 -14.30 -23.88 24.28
C TRP A 172 -12.88 -24.02 23.73
N PRO A 173 -12.46 -25.23 23.30
CA PRO A 173 -11.12 -25.41 22.76
C PRO A 173 -11.00 -24.83 21.35
N ILE A 174 -9.82 -24.30 21.03
CA ILE A 174 -9.48 -23.82 19.69
C ILE A 174 -8.88 -24.98 18.89
N LEU A 175 -9.49 -25.27 17.73
CA LEU A 175 -8.97 -26.18 16.71
C LEU A 175 -8.45 -25.39 15.51
N LEU A 176 -7.50 -25.96 14.78
CA LEU A 176 -6.86 -25.31 13.65
C LEU A 176 -7.18 -26.02 12.32
N THR A 177 -7.31 -25.26 11.24
CA THR A 177 -7.46 -25.81 9.89
C THR A 177 -6.77 -24.96 8.82
N ALA A 178 -6.60 -25.51 7.61
CA ALA A 178 -6.17 -24.73 6.45
C ALA A 178 -7.34 -23.89 5.91
N THR A 179 -7.03 -22.82 5.19
CA THR A 179 -8.03 -21.92 4.58
C THR A 179 -9.05 -22.66 3.73
N GLU A 180 -8.57 -23.49 2.80
CA GLU A 180 -9.41 -24.06 1.74
C GLU A 180 -9.90 -25.48 2.03
N ALA A 181 -9.48 -26.07 3.15
CA ALA A 181 -9.82 -27.45 3.44
C ALA A 181 -9.89 -27.70 4.95
N LEU A 182 -10.95 -28.39 5.39
CA LEU A 182 -10.99 -28.97 6.72
C LEU A 182 -9.93 -30.07 6.79
N THR A 183 -8.89 -29.85 7.59
CA THR A 183 -7.78 -30.80 7.57
C THR A 183 -8.22 -32.19 8.06
N PRO A 184 -7.64 -33.28 7.52
CA PRO A 184 -8.04 -34.63 7.91
C PRO A 184 -7.97 -34.90 9.41
N ALA A 185 -7.00 -34.30 10.11
CA ALA A 185 -6.85 -34.43 11.55
C ALA A 185 -7.99 -33.75 12.32
N THR A 186 -8.30 -32.50 11.98
CA THR A 186 -9.41 -31.74 12.60
C THR A 186 -10.75 -32.40 12.32
N ARG A 187 -10.97 -32.84 11.07
CA ARG A 187 -12.17 -33.60 10.70
C ARG A 187 -12.33 -34.87 11.54
N ALA A 188 -11.27 -35.69 11.62
CA ALA A 188 -11.31 -36.94 12.39
C ALA A 188 -11.56 -36.71 13.88
N TYR A 189 -11.02 -35.63 14.45
CA TYR A 189 -11.31 -35.22 15.82
C TYR A 189 -12.80 -34.88 15.99
N LEU A 190 -13.34 -34.03 15.12
CA LEU A 190 -14.75 -33.62 15.16
C LEU A 190 -15.70 -34.81 15.07
N GLU A 191 -15.44 -35.78 14.18
CA GLU A 191 -16.25 -37.00 14.03
C GLU A 191 -16.23 -37.91 15.28
N ALA A 192 -15.12 -37.92 16.02
CA ALA A 192 -14.93 -38.77 17.20
C ALA A 192 -15.31 -38.09 18.53
N SER A 193 -15.58 -36.78 18.50
CA SER A 193 -15.83 -35.94 19.68
C SER A 193 -17.34 -35.70 19.91
N PRO A 194 -17.75 -35.20 21.09
CA PRO A 194 -19.14 -34.83 21.34
C PRO A 194 -19.54 -33.49 20.72
N VAL A 195 -18.63 -32.81 20.01
CA VAL A 195 -18.83 -31.49 19.40
C VAL A 195 -19.99 -31.50 18.42
N ARG A 196 -20.81 -30.44 18.50
CA ARG A 196 -21.98 -30.18 17.64
C ARG A 196 -21.99 -28.76 17.09
N THR A 197 -21.31 -27.83 17.73
CA THR A 197 -21.26 -26.42 17.32
C THR A 197 -19.83 -26.01 17.00
N VAL A 198 -19.64 -25.25 15.93
CA VAL A 198 -18.34 -24.72 15.51
C VAL A 198 -18.45 -23.22 15.29
N GLU A 199 -17.74 -22.46 16.10
CA GLU A 199 -17.57 -21.01 15.96
C GLU A 199 -16.36 -20.75 15.05
N ILE A 200 -16.58 -20.25 13.85
CA ILE A 200 -15.55 -20.01 12.84
C ILE A 200 -15.04 -18.58 13.01
N LEU A 201 -13.74 -18.41 13.27
CA LEU A 201 -13.12 -17.08 13.37
C LEU A 201 -12.58 -16.62 12.01
N GLY A 202 -13.05 -15.47 11.57
CA GLY A 202 -12.62 -14.81 10.34
C GLY A 202 -13.53 -15.03 9.15
N GLY A 203 -13.39 -14.14 8.15
CA GLY A 203 -14.15 -14.18 6.92
C GLY A 203 -13.85 -15.41 6.06
N THR A 204 -14.50 -15.50 4.90
CA THR A 204 -14.24 -16.58 3.92
C THR A 204 -12.80 -16.52 3.39
N ALA A 205 -12.18 -15.35 3.37
CA ALA A 205 -10.76 -15.19 3.08
C ALA A 205 -9.85 -15.82 4.14
N ALA A 206 -10.33 -16.13 5.35
CA ALA A 206 -9.58 -16.80 6.42
C ALA A 206 -9.84 -18.31 6.46
N ILE A 207 -11.13 -18.67 6.49
CA ILE A 207 -11.61 -20.05 6.43
C ILE A 207 -12.73 -20.08 5.38
N SER A 208 -12.49 -20.73 4.25
CA SER A 208 -13.33 -20.61 3.07
C SER A 208 -14.74 -21.14 3.29
N GLN A 209 -15.65 -20.68 2.43
CA GLN A 209 -17.04 -21.15 2.45
C GLN A 209 -17.13 -22.67 2.31
N ALA A 210 -16.21 -23.28 1.53
CA ALA A 210 -16.17 -24.73 1.35
C ALA A 210 -15.89 -25.49 2.65
N VAL A 211 -15.04 -24.95 3.54
CA VAL A 211 -14.78 -25.56 4.86
C VAL A 211 -16.03 -25.51 5.74
N GLU A 212 -16.74 -24.39 5.72
CA GLU A 212 -18.00 -24.25 6.47
C GLU A 212 -19.09 -25.20 5.95
N GLU A 213 -19.23 -25.33 4.64
CA GLU A 213 -20.14 -26.28 4.01
C GLU A 213 -19.79 -27.74 4.35
N GLU A 214 -18.50 -28.08 4.42
CA GLU A 214 -18.05 -29.41 4.85
C GLU A 214 -18.46 -29.69 6.32
N LEU A 215 -18.29 -28.72 7.23
CA LEU A 215 -18.72 -28.84 8.62
C LEU A 215 -20.24 -29.02 8.75
N GLN A 216 -21.01 -28.25 7.99
CA GLN A 216 -22.48 -28.37 7.96
C GLN A 216 -22.91 -29.73 7.40
N ALA A 217 -22.23 -30.24 6.38
CA ALA A 217 -22.47 -31.58 5.82
C ALA A 217 -22.15 -32.70 6.83
N MET A 218 -21.22 -32.46 7.76
CA MET A 218 -20.96 -33.36 8.91
C MET A 218 -22.05 -33.28 9.99
N GLY A 219 -23.04 -32.39 9.84
CA GLY A 219 -24.15 -32.19 10.79
C GLY A 219 -23.81 -31.26 11.95
N MET A 220 -22.78 -30.43 11.80
CA MET A 220 -22.42 -29.40 12.77
C MET A 220 -23.27 -28.14 12.56
N VAL A 221 -23.57 -27.44 13.65
CA VAL A 221 -24.08 -26.06 13.62
C VAL A 221 -22.88 -25.14 13.53
N THR A 222 -22.82 -24.31 12.48
CA THR A 222 -21.73 -23.34 12.32
C THR A 222 -22.24 -21.94 12.58
N GLU A 223 -21.41 -21.13 13.22
CA GLU A 223 -21.59 -19.69 13.35
C GLU A 223 -20.26 -19.02 13.02
N ARG A 224 -20.29 -18.01 12.16
CA ARG A 224 -19.09 -17.31 11.71
C ARG A 224 -19.01 -15.95 12.39
N LEU A 225 -17.90 -15.72 13.08
CA LEU A 225 -17.54 -14.46 13.72
C LEU A 225 -16.51 -13.77 12.84
N ALA A 226 -16.94 -12.76 12.09
CA ALA A 226 -16.11 -12.05 11.13
C ALA A 226 -16.58 -10.60 10.98
N GLY A 227 -15.65 -9.70 10.70
CA GLY A 227 -15.95 -8.37 10.18
C GLY A 227 -15.07 -8.06 8.97
N ASP A 228 -15.22 -6.86 8.39
CA ASP A 228 -14.48 -6.41 7.20
C ASP A 228 -12.97 -6.24 7.45
N SER A 229 -12.54 -6.36 8.71
CA SER A 229 -11.13 -6.31 9.11
C SER A 229 -10.88 -7.19 10.33
N ARG A 230 -9.61 -7.46 10.65
CA ARG A 230 -9.22 -8.15 11.90
C ARG A 230 -9.79 -7.48 13.16
N ALA A 231 -9.91 -6.15 13.15
CA ALA A 231 -10.55 -5.40 14.23
C ALA A 231 -12.07 -5.64 14.27
N GLY A 232 -12.72 -5.67 13.10
CA GLY A 232 -14.13 -6.06 12.98
C GLY A 232 -14.39 -7.48 13.48
N THR A 233 -13.52 -8.44 13.18
CA THR A 233 -13.61 -9.80 13.73
C THR A 233 -13.49 -9.80 15.26
N ALA A 234 -12.60 -8.99 15.83
CA ALA A 234 -12.49 -8.85 17.28
C ALA A 234 -13.77 -8.24 17.92
N ILE A 235 -14.43 -7.29 17.25
CA ILE A 235 -15.73 -6.76 17.68
C ILE A 235 -16.84 -7.82 17.58
N ALA A 236 -16.86 -8.65 16.53
CA ALA A 236 -17.81 -9.75 16.41
C ALA A 236 -17.63 -10.79 17.54
N ILE A 237 -16.39 -11.03 17.97
CA ILE A 237 -16.08 -11.87 19.14
C ILE A 237 -16.57 -11.19 20.43
N ALA A 238 -16.41 -9.88 20.58
CA ALA A 238 -16.93 -9.14 21.74
C ALA A 238 -18.46 -9.23 21.82
N ASP A 239 -19.18 -9.02 20.71
CA ASP A 239 -20.64 -9.16 20.62
C ASP A 239 -21.09 -10.58 20.99
N LYS A 240 -20.36 -11.60 20.52
CA LYS A 240 -20.60 -13.01 20.89
C LYS A 240 -20.49 -13.26 22.40
N LEU A 241 -19.58 -12.56 23.08
CA LEU A 241 -19.41 -12.60 24.54
C LEU A 241 -20.43 -11.72 25.28
N GLY A 242 -21.34 -11.05 24.56
CA GLY A 242 -22.38 -10.20 25.12
C GLY A 242 -22.01 -8.72 25.21
N ALA A 243 -20.88 -8.32 24.63
CA ALA A 243 -20.35 -6.96 24.67
C ALA A 243 -20.58 -6.21 23.35
N GLN A 244 -21.77 -5.62 23.20
CA GLN A 244 -22.14 -4.86 22.00
C GLN A 244 -21.43 -3.51 21.92
N THR A 245 -21.07 -2.97 23.09
CA THR A 245 -20.32 -1.73 23.26
C THR A 245 -19.37 -1.85 24.45
N ALA A 246 -18.43 -0.92 24.59
CA ALA A 246 -17.55 -0.88 25.74
C ALA A 246 -18.29 -0.69 27.09
N ALA A 247 -19.54 -0.23 27.09
CA ALA A 247 -20.37 -0.08 28.29
C ALA A 247 -20.81 -1.41 28.92
N ASP A 248 -20.81 -2.48 28.13
CA ASP A 248 -21.35 -3.79 28.53
C ASP A 248 -20.36 -4.62 29.37
N VAL A 249 -19.14 -4.11 29.58
CA VAL A 249 -18.01 -4.86 30.16
C VAL A 249 -17.36 -4.10 31.32
N ASP A 250 -16.66 -4.82 32.20
CA ASP A 250 -15.95 -4.21 33.34
C ASP A 250 -14.67 -3.49 32.90
N ARG A 251 -14.01 -3.98 31.85
CA ARG A 251 -12.72 -3.50 31.34
C ARG A 251 -12.59 -3.76 29.84
N VAL A 252 -11.71 -3.02 29.15
CA VAL A 252 -11.34 -3.30 27.76
C VAL A 252 -9.87 -3.73 27.68
N VAL A 253 -9.55 -4.72 26.85
CA VAL A 253 -8.14 -5.04 26.51
C VAL A 253 -7.85 -4.61 25.08
N LEU A 254 -6.99 -3.61 24.90
CA LEU A 254 -6.59 -3.11 23.60
C LEU A 254 -5.24 -3.70 23.19
N VAL A 255 -5.19 -4.44 22.08
CA VAL A 255 -3.99 -5.15 21.63
C VAL A 255 -3.54 -4.65 20.26
N GLN A 256 -2.23 -4.46 20.05
CA GLN A 256 -1.68 -4.24 18.71
C GLN A 256 -2.00 -5.42 17.78
N GLY A 257 -2.71 -5.17 16.67
CA GLY A 257 -3.21 -6.22 15.79
C GLY A 257 -2.41 -6.46 14.52
N GLN A 258 -1.48 -5.59 14.13
CA GLN A 258 -0.89 -5.59 12.77
C GLN A 258 0.59 -5.98 12.68
N THR A 259 1.33 -5.97 13.79
CA THR A 259 2.77 -6.32 13.73
C THR A 259 2.96 -7.84 13.64
N PRO A 260 4.09 -8.34 13.08
CA PRO A 260 4.35 -9.79 12.95
C PRO A 260 4.30 -10.57 14.27
N ASP A 261 4.51 -9.88 15.39
CA ASP A 261 4.55 -10.39 16.77
C ASP A 261 3.30 -10.00 17.59
N ALA A 262 2.27 -9.42 16.96
CA ALA A 262 0.99 -9.05 17.61
C ALA A 262 0.34 -10.21 18.38
N TRP A 263 0.54 -11.44 17.91
CA TRP A 263 0.04 -12.66 18.52
C TRP A 263 0.49 -12.85 19.97
N ALA A 264 1.69 -12.38 20.35
CA ALA A 264 2.21 -12.56 21.70
C ALA A 264 1.36 -11.82 22.73
N GLY A 265 0.98 -10.57 22.41
CA GLY A 265 0.08 -9.77 23.25
C GLY A 265 -1.34 -10.31 23.25
N GLY A 266 -1.89 -10.63 22.07
CA GLY A 266 -3.27 -11.11 21.95
C GLY A 266 -3.50 -12.43 22.69
N PHE A 267 -2.60 -13.39 22.53
CA PHE A 267 -2.77 -14.71 23.15
C PHE A 267 -2.44 -14.70 24.63
N ALA A 268 -1.41 -13.95 25.09
CA ALA A 268 -1.13 -13.84 26.53
C ALA A 268 -2.20 -13.03 27.28
N ALA A 269 -2.97 -12.19 26.57
CA ALA A 269 -4.07 -11.44 27.15
C ALA A 269 -5.31 -12.31 27.41
N GLY A 270 -5.36 -13.56 26.94
CA GLY A 270 -6.52 -14.44 27.13
C GLY A 270 -6.93 -14.60 28.60
N ALA A 271 -5.96 -14.82 29.48
CA ALA A 271 -6.21 -14.91 30.93
C ALA A 271 -6.71 -13.58 31.52
N HIS A 272 -6.14 -12.47 31.07
CA HIS A 272 -6.54 -11.14 31.51
C HIS A 272 -7.97 -10.80 31.06
N SER A 273 -8.32 -11.21 29.84
CA SER A 273 -9.65 -11.04 29.26
C SER A 273 -10.71 -11.76 30.10
N ALA A 274 -10.51 -13.04 30.41
CA ALA A 274 -11.46 -13.81 31.21
C ALA A 274 -11.50 -13.38 32.69
N ALA A 275 -10.36 -13.04 33.30
CA ALA A 275 -10.30 -12.68 34.71
C ALA A 275 -11.03 -11.38 35.06
N PHE A 276 -11.19 -10.47 34.09
CA PHE A 276 -11.71 -9.12 34.31
C PHE A 276 -12.91 -8.77 33.42
N ASP A 277 -13.59 -9.77 32.83
CA ASP A 277 -14.70 -9.56 31.88
C ASP A 277 -14.35 -8.49 30.84
N ALA A 278 -13.24 -8.73 30.14
CA ALA A 278 -12.55 -7.71 29.37
C ALA A 278 -12.29 -8.16 27.93
N PRO A 279 -13.19 -7.89 26.97
CA PRO A 279 -12.99 -8.31 25.59
C PRO A 279 -11.73 -7.69 25.00
N ILE A 280 -11.09 -8.47 24.13
CA ILE A 280 -9.91 -8.05 23.38
C ILE A 280 -10.37 -7.33 22.11
N VAL A 281 -10.00 -6.06 21.98
CA VAL A 281 -10.19 -5.23 20.77
C VAL A 281 -8.84 -4.80 20.22
N LEU A 282 -8.77 -4.44 18.93
CA LEU A 282 -7.49 -4.31 18.23
C LEU A 282 -7.14 -2.86 17.85
N ALA A 283 -5.86 -2.54 17.96
CA ALA A 283 -5.22 -1.37 17.39
C ALA A 283 -4.52 -1.73 16.06
N THR A 284 -4.27 -0.73 15.20
CA THR A 284 -3.49 -0.87 13.96
C THR A 284 -2.31 0.09 13.97
N GLY A 285 -1.10 -0.41 14.15
CA GLY A 285 0.10 0.43 14.14
C GLY A 285 0.02 1.51 15.24
N THR A 286 -0.04 2.78 14.82
CA THR A 286 -0.12 3.97 15.68
C THR A 286 -1.51 4.58 15.76
N GLN A 287 -2.56 3.87 15.33
CA GLN A 287 -3.95 4.37 15.32
C GLN A 287 -4.97 3.32 15.79
N LEU A 288 -6.17 3.78 16.14
CA LEU A 288 -7.35 2.94 16.35
C LEU A 288 -8.10 2.71 15.03
N PRO A 289 -8.44 1.46 14.67
CA PRO A 289 -9.31 1.15 13.55
C PRO A 289 -10.73 1.73 13.76
N PRO A 290 -11.43 2.14 12.67
CA PRO A 290 -12.80 2.68 12.78
C PRO A 290 -13.76 1.79 13.59
N ALA A 291 -13.76 0.48 13.33
CA ALA A 291 -14.59 -0.48 14.08
C ALA A 291 -14.32 -0.48 15.59
N THR A 292 -13.07 -0.24 16.01
CA THR A 292 -12.70 -0.14 17.42
C THR A 292 -13.11 1.21 18.00
N VAL A 293 -12.90 2.32 17.28
CA VAL A 293 -13.36 3.65 17.72
C VAL A 293 -14.86 3.66 17.95
N GLU A 294 -15.65 3.19 16.97
CA GLU A 294 -17.11 3.18 17.04
C GLU A 294 -17.61 2.36 18.25
N TRP A 295 -17.03 1.18 18.49
CA TRP A 295 -17.39 0.31 19.61
C TRP A 295 -17.03 0.93 20.98
N LEU A 296 -15.89 1.62 21.06
CA LEU A 296 -15.42 2.33 22.26
C LEU A 296 -16.34 3.54 22.58
N GLU A 297 -16.62 4.38 21.57
CA GLU A 297 -17.41 5.61 21.73
C GLU A 297 -18.90 5.32 22.00
N ALA A 298 -19.46 4.26 21.42
CA ALA A 298 -20.85 3.86 21.66
C ALA A 298 -21.12 3.53 23.14
N GLY A 299 -20.09 3.19 23.92
CA GLY A 299 -20.16 2.91 25.36
C GLY A 299 -19.83 4.10 26.27
N ALA A 300 -19.51 5.29 25.73
CA ALA A 300 -19.03 6.41 26.53
C ALA A 300 -20.10 6.92 27.53
N GLY A 301 -19.94 6.57 28.82
CA GLY A 301 -20.70 7.15 29.94
C GLY A 301 -21.53 6.19 30.81
N GLY A 302 -21.47 4.87 30.59
CA GLY A 302 -22.15 3.90 31.45
C GLY A 302 -21.36 2.61 31.56
N TRP A 303 -20.59 2.43 32.63
CA TRP A 303 -19.72 1.26 32.83
C TRP A 303 -20.16 0.44 34.03
N ALA A 304 -20.06 -0.89 33.91
CA ALA A 304 -19.89 -1.74 35.08
C ALA A 304 -18.54 -1.41 35.74
N GLN A 305 -18.50 -1.35 37.08
CA GLN A 305 -17.31 -0.85 37.78
C GLN A 305 -16.38 -1.98 38.18
N ASP A 306 -15.24 -2.08 37.50
CA ASP A 306 -14.09 -2.83 38.01
C ASP A 306 -13.72 -2.32 39.42
N PRO A 307 -13.69 -3.21 40.44
CA PRO A 307 -13.30 -2.88 41.81
C PRO A 307 -11.92 -2.23 41.96
N GLN A 308 -11.00 -2.48 41.02
CA GLN A 308 -9.65 -1.90 41.02
C GLN A 308 -9.62 -0.48 40.41
N GLY A 309 -10.72 -0.03 39.79
CA GLY A 309 -10.80 1.27 39.15
C GLY A 309 -10.20 1.33 37.75
N ILE A 310 -9.60 0.23 37.26
CA ILE A 310 -9.05 0.12 35.90
C ILE A 310 -10.22 -0.02 34.91
N ARG A 311 -10.09 0.56 33.73
CA ARG A 311 -11.10 0.57 32.66
C ARG A 311 -10.53 0.06 31.35
N ILE A 312 -9.23 0.26 31.12
CA ILE A 312 -8.55 -0.24 29.93
C ILE A 312 -7.18 -0.82 30.26
N THR A 313 -6.87 -1.95 29.63
CA THR A 313 -5.54 -2.54 29.59
C THR A 313 -4.99 -2.43 28.17
N CYS A 314 -3.89 -1.71 28.01
CA CYS A 314 -3.28 -1.45 26.71
C CYS A 314 -2.04 -2.33 26.52
N VAL A 315 -2.06 -3.19 25.50
CA VAL A 315 -0.92 -3.95 24.98
C VAL A 315 -0.56 -3.40 23.60
N THR A 316 -0.27 -2.10 23.56
CA THR A 316 0.00 -1.33 22.34
C THR A 316 0.91 -0.13 22.68
N VAL A 317 1.16 0.74 21.70
CA VAL A 317 1.96 1.95 21.89
C VAL A 317 1.18 3.00 22.74
N PRO A 318 1.86 3.88 23.51
CA PRO A 318 1.19 4.77 24.46
C PRO A 318 0.21 5.74 23.82
N SER A 319 0.53 6.26 22.62
CA SER A 319 -0.34 7.20 21.89
C SER A 319 -1.70 6.58 21.54
N VAL A 320 -1.71 5.31 21.14
CA VAL A 320 -2.94 4.58 20.82
C VAL A 320 -3.72 4.22 22.07
N CYS A 321 -3.01 3.93 23.16
CA CYS A 321 -3.66 3.73 24.46
C CYS A 321 -4.42 4.99 24.89
N GLU A 322 -3.81 6.18 24.76
CA GLU A 322 -4.49 7.43 25.10
C GLU A 322 -5.67 7.75 24.17
N GLN A 323 -5.55 7.48 22.86
CA GLN A 323 -6.69 7.57 21.93
C GLN A 323 -7.87 6.72 22.41
N ALA A 324 -7.61 5.49 22.86
CA ALA A 324 -8.66 4.62 23.35
C ALA A 324 -9.25 5.11 24.66
N ARG A 325 -8.43 5.60 25.60
CA ARG A 325 -8.93 6.21 26.84
C ARG A 325 -9.89 7.36 26.57
N LEU A 326 -9.55 8.23 25.62
CA LEU A 326 -10.40 9.35 25.24
C LEU A 326 -11.69 8.89 24.55
N ALA A 327 -11.62 7.90 23.65
CA ALA A 327 -12.79 7.30 23.02
C ALA A 327 -13.74 6.66 24.07
N LEU A 328 -13.19 6.10 25.15
CA LEU A 328 -13.94 5.58 26.29
C LEU A 328 -14.55 6.66 27.21
N GLY A 329 -14.24 7.94 26.96
CA GLY A 329 -14.67 9.06 27.80
C GLY A 329 -13.92 9.18 29.14
N LEU A 330 -12.73 8.56 29.26
CA LEU A 330 -11.88 8.69 30.44
C LEU A 330 -11.18 10.06 30.46
N PRO A 331 -10.91 10.61 31.65
CA PRO A 331 -10.17 11.87 31.75
C PRO A 331 -8.75 11.71 31.17
N PRO A 332 -8.20 12.78 30.57
CA PRO A 332 -6.80 12.77 30.14
C PRO A 332 -5.89 12.54 31.35
N ALA A 333 -4.68 12.02 31.11
CA ALA A 333 -3.75 11.69 32.20
C ALA A 333 -3.40 12.87 33.13
N GLU A 334 -3.25 12.61 34.44
CA GLU A 334 -3.11 13.62 35.54
C GLU A 334 -1.96 14.62 35.36
N ASP A 335 -0.96 14.30 34.53
CA ASP A 335 0.13 15.21 34.18
C ASP A 335 -0.30 16.35 33.24
N GLY A 336 -1.60 16.57 33.06
CA GLY A 336 -2.12 17.55 32.15
C GLY A 336 -1.76 17.18 30.73
N GLY A 337 -2.53 16.25 30.16
CA GLY A 337 -2.35 15.87 28.77
C GLY A 337 -2.37 17.10 27.87
N ILE A 338 -1.28 17.29 27.12
CA ILE A 338 -1.30 18.11 25.92
C ILE A 338 -1.85 17.21 24.82
N THR A 339 -3.11 17.39 24.48
CA THR A 339 -3.68 16.75 23.30
C THR A 339 -3.44 17.63 22.08
N PHE A 340 -3.26 17.01 20.93
CA PHE A 340 -3.16 17.74 19.68
C PHE A 340 -4.35 17.44 18.81
N ASP A 341 -4.77 18.45 18.06
CA ASP A 341 -5.68 18.33 16.95
C ASP A 341 -5.00 18.98 15.74
N PRO A 342 -4.48 18.17 14.79
CA PRO A 342 -4.49 16.70 14.75
C PRO A 342 -3.58 16.05 15.81
N PRO A 343 -3.82 14.81 16.26
CA PRO A 343 -3.02 14.12 17.29
C PRO A 343 -1.51 14.05 17.00
N ALA A 344 -0.66 13.92 18.02
CA ALA A 344 0.79 13.76 17.83
C ALA A 344 1.11 12.52 16.96
N GLY A 345 2.06 12.64 16.03
CA GLY A 345 2.34 11.60 15.05
C GLY A 345 1.30 11.50 13.92
N SER A 346 0.29 12.36 13.92
CA SER A 346 -0.62 12.48 12.77
C SER A 346 0.09 13.14 11.61
N THR A 347 -0.32 12.67 10.44
CA THR A 347 -0.46 13.45 9.23
C THR A 347 -1.10 14.81 9.48
N VAL A 348 -0.46 15.87 8.99
CA VAL A 348 -1.08 17.19 8.90
C VAL A 348 -0.80 17.80 7.53
N ASP A 349 -1.77 18.49 6.92
CA ASP A 349 -1.57 19.18 5.64
C ASP A 349 -0.60 20.37 5.80
N ALA A 350 0.12 20.71 4.74
CA ALA A 350 0.86 21.97 4.69
C ALA A 350 -0.11 23.14 4.88
N ALA A 351 0.08 23.91 5.97
CA ALA A 351 -0.78 25.00 6.46
C ALA A 351 -2.01 24.61 7.31
N GLN A 352 -2.19 23.34 7.67
CA GLN A 352 -3.20 22.95 8.67
C GLN A 352 -2.82 23.55 10.05
N PRO A 353 -3.74 24.24 10.73
CA PRO A 353 -3.50 24.71 12.09
C PRO A 353 -3.37 23.51 13.04
N ILE A 354 -2.29 23.49 13.83
CA ILE A 354 -2.09 22.46 14.85
C ILE A 354 -2.55 23.05 16.19
N THR A 355 -3.67 22.56 16.69
CA THR A 355 -4.20 23.01 17.97
C THR A 355 -3.63 22.15 19.07
N ALA A 356 -2.86 22.75 19.98
CA ALA A 356 -2.44 22.08 21.21
C ALA A 356 -3.42 22.45 22.32
N THR A 357 -4.15 21.46 22.83
CA THR A 357 -5.04 21.65 23.97
C THR A 357 -4.35 21.17 25.23
N LEU A 358 -4.02 22.11 26.12
CA LEU A 358 -3.46 21.79 27.42
C LEU A 358 -4.62 21.59 28.40
N SER A 359 -4.82 20.34 28.82
CA SER A 359 -5.82 20.00 29.82
C SER A 359 -5.17 19.95 31.21
N ALA A 360 -4.85 21.10 31.81
CA ALA A 360 -4.26 21.12 33.13
C ALA A 360 -5.29 20.72 34.22
N ALA A 361 -4.99 19.67 34.98
CA ALA A 361 -5.65 19.41 36.26
C ALA A 361 -5.07 20.36 37.32
N GLU A 362 -5.94 20.96 38.14
CA GLU A 362 -5.66 21.91 39.24
C GLU A 362 -4.21 22.41 39.37
N GLY A 363 -3.89 23.52 38.68
CA GLY A 363 -2.61 24.21 38.81
C GLY A 363 -2.52 25.35 37.80
N THR A 364 -2.05 26.52 38.22
CA THR A 364 -1.87 27.67 37.33
C THR A 364 -0.55 27.50 36.56
N VAL A 365 -0.61 27.54 35.23
CA VAL A 365 0.56 27.53 34.34
C VAL A 365 1.25 28.89 34.41
N ASP A 366 2.58 28.93 34.60
CA ASP A 366 3.36 30.19 34.69
C ASP A 366 3.73 30.67 33.28
N GLU A 367 4.39 29.81 32.49
CA GLU A 367 4.82 30.13 31.13
C GLU A 367 4.71 28.90 30.19
N VAL A 368 4.40 29.16 28.91
CA VAL A 368 4.42 28.16 27.82
C VAL A 368 5.37 28.64 26.73
N PHE A 369 6.28 27.78 26.30
CA PHE A 369 7.20 28.01 25.19
C PHE A 369 6.90 27.03 24.05
N VAL A 370 6.97 27.52 22.82
CA VAL A 370 6.83 26.70 21.61
C VAL A 370 8.04 26.99 20.72
N THR A 371 8.78 25.95 20.35
CA THR A 371 9.97 26.05 19.49
C THR A 371 9.99 24.91 18.50
N GLY A 372 10.32 25.12 17.23
CA GLY A 372 10.30 24.03 16.25
C GLY A 372 10.73 24.46 14.86
N THR A 373 10.97 23.46 14.00
CA THR A 373 11.45 23.64 12.61
C THR A 373 10.36 24.06 11.62
N CYS A 374 9.08 23.88 11.99
CA CYS A 374 7.89 24.20 11.18
C CYS A 374 7.15 25.48 11.61
N LEU A 375 7.71 26.27 12.52
CA LEU A 375 7.08 27.49 13.01
C LEU A 375 7.22 28.64 12.01
N GLY A 376 6.09 29.17 11.49
CA GLY A 376 6.09 30.31 10.58
C GLY A 376 6.55 31.62 11.24
N PRO A 377 6.81 32.71 10.49
CA PRO A 377 7.27 34.00 11.03
C PRO A 377 6.27 34.69 11.99
N ASN A 378 5.03 34.18 12.06
CA ASN A 378 3.98 34.62 13.01
C ASN A 378 3.87 33.73 14.26
N SER A 379 4.79 32.77 14.44
CA SER A 379 4.83 31.94 15.65
C SER A 379 5.10 32.79 16.88
N VAL A 380 4.33 32.55 17.94
CA VAL A 380 4.44 33.30 19.19
C VAL A 380 5.62 32.76 19.98
N THR A 381 6.78 33.42 19.87
CA THR A 381 7.95 33.17 20.74
C THR A 381 7.97 34.05 21.99
N THR A 382 6.84 34.69 22.34
CA THR A 382 6.74 35.60 23.49
C THR A 382 5.71 35.11 24.52
N PRO A 383 5.98 35.30 25.82
CA PRO A 383 5.19 34.70 26.90
C PRO A 383 3.72 35.14 26.83
N ILE A 384 2.80 34.17 26.85
CA ILE A 384 1.40 34.45 27.16
C ILE A 384 1.32 34.57 28.68
N ARG A 385 1.44 35.80 29.21
CA ARG A 385 1.08 36.06 30.61
C ARG A 385 -0.44 36.10 30.72
N PRO A 386 -1.06 35.34 31.64
CA PRO A 386 -2.50 35.42 31.90
C PRO A 386 -2.79 36.70 32.70
N ASP A 387 -2.66 37.86 32.08
CA ASP A 387 -2.97 39.15 32.68
C ASP A 387 -4.45 39.58 32.45
N ASP A 388 -5.31 38.65 32.01
CA ASP A 388 -6.77 38.73 32.16
C ASP A 388 -7.18 37.73 33.27
N PRO A 389 -8.18 38.04 34.13
CA PRO A 389 -8.37 37.36 35.40
C PRO A 389 -8.51 35.87 35.16
N GLY A 390 -7.52 35.13 35.66
CA GLY A 390 -7.22 33.78 35.19
C GLY A 390 -8.42 32.82 35.22
N PRO A 391 -8.39 31.78 34.37
CA PRO A 391 -9.38 30.72 34.41
C PRO A 391 -9.52 30.15 35.83
N LEU A 392 -10.75 29.92 36.26
CA LEU A 392 -11.04 29.26 37.53
C LEU A 392 -10.44 27.83 37.55
N PRO A 393 -10.24 27.22 38.72
CA PRO A 393 -9.83 25.82 38.82
C PRO A 393 -10.74 24.93 37.94
N GLY A 394 -10.13 24.14 37.06
CA GLY A 394 -10.85 23.26 36.11
C GLY A 394 -11.23 23.88 34.76
N THR A 395 -10.62 25.00 34.35
CA THR A 395 -10.85 25.55 33.00
C THR A 395 -9.80 25.02 32.01
N MET A 396 -10.24 24.51 30.85
CA MET A 396 -9.34 24.14 29.76
C MET A 396 -8.64 25.37 29.17
N LEU A 397 -7.33 25.28 28.96
CA LEU A 397 -6.55 26.28 28.24
C LEU A 397 -6.29 25.77 26.82
N THR A 398 -6.97 26.35 25.83
CA THR A 398 -6.72 26.02 24.42
C THR A 398 -5.65 26.96 23.86
N LEU A 399 -4.52 26.39 23.42
CA LEU A 399 -3.42 27.13 22.79
C LEU A 399 -3.43 26.84 21.28
N ALA A 400 -3.89 27.80 20.48
CA ALA A 400 -3.84 27.67 19.02
C ALA A 400 -2.46 28.08 18.50
N VAL A 401 -1.68 27.12 17.98
CA VAL A 401 -0.39 27.38 17.33
C VAL A 401 -0.57 27.21 15.82
N SER A 402 -0.27 28.24 15.04
CA SER A 402 -0.28 28.14 13.58
C SER A 402 1.15 27.99 13.07
N ALA A 403 1.42 26.88 12.38
CA ALA A 403 2.72 26.50 11.86
C ALA A 403 2.66 26.38 10.33
N ALA A 404 3.76 26.70 9.65
CA ALA A 404 3.93 26.45 8.22
C ALA A 404 4.77 25.18 8.09
N VAL A 405 4.10 24.03 7.98
CA VAL A 405 4.75 22.71 7.94
C VAL A 405 5.46 22.53 6.59
N PRO A 406 6.80 22.37 6.54
CA PRO A 406 7.54 22.14 5.30
C PRO A 406 7.35 20.70 4.81
N ALA A 407 7.67 20.43 3.53
CA ALA A 407 7.69 19.08 2.97
C ALA A 407 8.82 18.25 3.63
N GLY A 408 8.45 17.27 4.45
CA GLY A 408 9.36 16.39 5.20
C GLY A 408 9.00 16.26 6.70
N PRO A 409 9.67 15.36 7.44
CA PRO A 409 9.46 15.23 8.87
C PRO A 409 9.81 16.54 9.58
N CYS A 410 8.86 17.06 10.36
CA CYS A 410 9.06 18.28 11.11
C CYS A 410 8.80 18.04 12.60
N ASP A 411 9.49 18.81 13.42
CA ASP A 411 9.41 18.72 14.87
C ASP A 411 9.13 20.08 15.49
N PHE A 412 8.31 20.07 16.54
CA PHE A 412 8.28 21.17 17.49
C PHE A 412 8.17 20.67 18.93
N GLU A 413 8.85 21.39 19.81
CA GLU A 413 8.85 21.21 21.25
C GLU A 413 7.87 22.22 21.87
N ILE A 414 6.91 21.71 22.63
CA ILE A 414 6.15 22.53 23.59
C ILE A 414 6.76 22.30 24.96
N ARG A 415 7.11 23.39 25.62
CA ARG A 415 7.57 23.40 27.02
C ARG A 415 6.59 24.17 27.86
N VAL A 416 6.16 23.55 28.97
CA VAL A 416 5.24 24.16 29.93
C VAL A 416 5.96 24.26 31.27
N GLU A 417 6.03 25.47 31.83
CA GLU A 417 6.56 25.72 33.18
C GLU A 417 5.38 25.96 34.15
N PRO A 418 5.10 25.00 35.06
CA PRO A 418 4.08 25.17 36.09
C PRO A 418 4.54 26.12 37.22
N ILE A 419 3.58 26.80 37.88
CA ILE A 419 3.87 27.72 39.01
C ILE A 419 4.49 26.99 40.22
N GLU A 420 4.09 25.74 40.48
CA GLU A 420 4.73 24.83 41.43
C GLU A 420 4.75 23.42 40.82
N GLY A 421 5.94 22.85 40.58
CA GLY A 421 6.09 21.50 40.02
C GLY A 421 7.38 21.31 39.21
N ASP A 422 7.61 20.08 38.73
CA ASP A 422 8.70 19.77 37.81
C ASP A 422 8.34 20.18 36.38
N ARG A 423 9.36 20.56 35.59
CA ARG A 423 9.21 21.03 34.21
C ARG A 423 8.66 19.93 33.32
N GLN A 424 7.67 20.28 32.49
CA GLN A 424 7.17 19.40 31.44
C GLN A 424 7.70 19.85 30.09
N THR A 425 8.31 18.91 29.36
CA THR A 425 8.80 19.13 28.00
C THR A 425 8.27 18.00 27.15
N MET A 426 7.56 18.33 26.08
CA MET A 426 7.08 17.34 25.13
C MET A 426 7.57 17.71 23.73
N THR A 427 8.36 16.80 23.17
CA THR A 427 8.78 16.85 21.77
C THR A 427 7.71 16.16 20.95
N VAL A 428 7.17 16.87 19.97
CA VAL A 428 6.13 16.36 19.09
C VAL A 428 6.69 16.32 17.68
N THR A 429 6.71 15.12 17.12
CA THR A 429 7.02 14.91 15.72
C THR A 429 5.70 14.81 14.99
N PHE A 430 5.46 15.75 14.07
CA PHE A 430 4.41 15.62 13.08
C PHE A 430 5.05 15.09 11.82
N ILE A 431 4.59 13.94 11.37
CA ILE A 431 4.84 13.49 10.02
C ILE A 431 3.73 14.17 9.23
N ALA A 432 4.00 15.22 8.46
CA ALA A 432 3.04 15.58 7.42
C ALA A 432 2.89 14.35 6.55
N SER A 433 1.77 13.63 6.61
CA SER A 433 1.63 12.56 5.63
C SER A 433 1.32 13.21 4.31
N GLY A 434 2.10 12.81 3.32
CA GLY A 434 1.43 12.35 2.14
C GLY A 434 0.58 11.15 2.55
N HIS A 435 -0.69 11.36 2.93
CA HIS A 435 -1.68 10.47 2.35
C HIS A 435 -1.56 10.87 0.90
N ASN A 436 -0.79 10.07 0.14
CA ASN A 436 -1.04 9.78 -1.25
C ASN A 436 -1.74 10.93 -1.99
N ARG A 437 -1.17 12.14 -1.93
CA ARG A 437 -1.93 13.33 -2.30
C ARG A 437 -2.05 13.27 -3.78
N ILE A 438 -3.23 12.90 -4.26
CA ILE A 438 -3.56 13.08 -5.65
C ILE A 438 -3.79 14.59 -5.84
N ASP A 439 -2.74 15.26 -6.29
CA ASP A 439 -2.81 16.66 -6.70
C ASP A 439 -3.46 16.75 -8.08
N LEU A 440 -4.52 17.55 -8.22
CA LEU A 440 -5.05 17.93 -9.52
C LEU A 440 -4.11 18.94 -10.19
N LEU A 441 -3.50 18.55 -11.31
CA LEU A 441 -2.52 19.35 -12.05
C LEU A 441 -3.15 20.19 -13.17
N SER A 442 -4.22 19.72 -13.78
CA SER A 442 -4.92 20.42 -14.87
C SER A 442 -5.95 21.43 -14.33
N VAL A 443 -5.46 22.49 -13.67
CA VAL A 443 -6.29 23.55 -13.08
C VAL A 443 -6.19 24.86 -13.86
N GLY A 444 -7.33 25.54 -14.00
CA GLY A 444 -7.41 26.87 -14.59
C GLY A 444 -7.04 27.99 -13.60
N PRO A 445 -6.98 29.25 -14.06
CA PRO A 445 -6.63 30.41 -13.23
C PRO A 445 -7.57 30.67 -12.05
N ASP A 446 -8.79 30.14 -12.10
CA ASP A 446 -9.80 30.23 -11.04
C ASP A 446 -9.79 29.02 -10.08
N GLY A 447 -8.86 28.08 -10.28
CA GLY A 447 -8.70 26.87 -9.47
C GLY A 447 -9.70 25.77 -9.79
N THR A 448 -10.42 25.86 -10.91
CA THR A 448 -11.30 24.79 -11.40
C THR A 448 -10.53 23.81 -12.28
N GLY A 449 -10.94 22.54 -12.32
CA GLY A 449 -10.45 21.59 -13.32
C GLY A 449 -10.82 22.07 -14.72
N VAL A 450 -9.86 22.06 -15.64
CA VAL A 450 -10.05 22.51 -17.04
C VAL A 450 -9.80 21.40 -18.05
N GLY A 451 -9.77 20.16 -17.56
CA GLY A 451 -9.44 18.96 -18.30
C GLY A 451 -7.96 18.86 -18.71
N GLY A 452 -7.49 17.65 -18.92
CA GLY A 452 -6.20 17.31 -19.49
C GLY A 452 -6.04 15.80 -19.72
N ARG A 453 -5.05 15.44 -20.55
CA ARG A 453 -4.78 14.06 -20.97
C ARG A 453 -3.30 13.82 -21.20
N ASP A 454 -2.92 12.55 -21.29
CA ASP A 454 -1.60 12.08 -21.69
C ASP A 454 -0.45 12.61 -20.81
N PRO A 455 -0.51 12.47 -19.47
CA PRO A 455 0.57 12.94 -18.63
C PRO A 455 1.85 12.09 -18.78
N SER A 456 2.99 12.76 -18.66
CA SER A 456 4.32 12.14 -18.61
C SER A 456 5.18 12.87 -17.57
N THR A 457 6.14 12.17 -16.95
CA THR A 457 6.94 12.70 -15.83
C THR A 457 8.42 12.38 -15.94
N SER A 458 9.28 13.25 -15.41
CA SER A 458 10.71 12.99 -15.23
C SER A 458 10.98 11.94 -14.15
N ALA A 459 12.17 11.35 -14.14
CA ALA A 459 12.55 10.31 -13.19
C ALA A 459 12.50 10.78 -11.71
N ASP A 460 12.77 12.05 -11.45
CA ASP A 460 12.68 12.62 -10.10
C ASP A 460 11.26 13.13 -9.75
N GLY A 461 10.32 13.11 -10.70
CA GLY A 461 8.96 13.62 -10.53
C GLY A 461 8.87 15.15 -10.42
N SER A 462 9.93 15.88 -10.76
CA SER A 462 9.97 17.35 -10.71
C SER A 462 9.30 18.01 -11.92
N VAL A 463 9.30 17.33 -13.07
CA VAL A 463 8.63 17.74 -14.30
C VAL A 463 7.44 16.82 -14.55
N VAL A 464 6.26 17.42 -14.77
CA VAL A 464 5.07 16.70 -15.25
C VAL A 464 4.46 17.46 -16.41
N ALA A 465 4.45 16.86 -17.59
CA ALA A 465 3.85 17.45 -18.78
C ALA A 465 2.52 16.78 -19.10
N PHE A 466 1.58 17.53 -19.66
CA PHE A 466 0.26 17.04 -20.07
C PHE A 466 -0.35 17.92 -21.15
N THR A 467 -1.41 17.43 -21.80
CA THR A 467 -2.16 18.20 -22.79
C THR A 467 -3.48 18.70 -22.24
N SER A 468 -3.96 19.86 -22.66
CA SER A 468 -5.28 20.38 -22.27
C SER A 468 -5.93 21.23 -23.37
N GLU A 469 -7.25 21.11 -23.52
CA GLU A 469 -8.06 22.03 -24.34
C GLU A 469 -8.60 23.23 -23.55
N GLY A 470 -8.54 23.14 -22.22
CA GLY A 470 -9.07 24.13 -21.32
C GLY A 470 -8.12 25.31 -21.12
N GLN A 471 -8.65 26.34 -20.47
CA GLN A 471 -7.86 27.52 -20.12
C GLN A 471 -7.06 27.26 -18.84
N VAL A 472 -5.84 26.74 -18.98
CA VAL A 472 -4.92 26.51 -17.85
C VAL A 472 -4.27 27.83 -17.41
N LEU A 473 -3.81 28.65 -18.36
CA LEU A 473 -3.19 29.95 -18.12
C LEU A 473 -4.10 31.10 -18.58
N ALA A 474 -4.12 32.22 -17.83
CA ALA A 474 -5.05 33.32 -18.07
C ALA A 474 -4.86 34.03 -19.42
N ASP A 475 -3.65 34.00 -19.95
CA ASP A 475 -3.24 34.59 -21.23
C ASP A 475 -3.28 33.59 -22.40
N VAL A 476 -3.59 32.32 -22.15
CA VAL A 476 -3.75 31.28 -23.17
C VAL A 476 -5.25 31.00 -23.40
N PRO A 477 -5.79 31.18 -24.62
CA PRO A 477 -7.21 30.94 -24.88
C PRO A 477 -7.59 29.45 -24.82
N ALA A 478 -8.74 29.13 -24.21
CA ALA A 478 -9.36 27.79 -24.31
C ALA A 478 -9.81 27.44 -25.74
N GLY A 479 -10.07 26.14 -25.96
CA GLY A 479 -10.63 25.58 -27.20
C GLY A 479 -9.60 25.11 -28.22
N ARG A 480 -8.35 24.91 -27.78
CA ARG A 480 -7.23 24.37 -28.56
C ARG A 480 -6.41 23.44 -27.67
N HIS A 481 -5.92 22.33 -28.23
CA HIS A 481 -4.98 21.45 -27.52
C HIS A 481 -3.64 22.15 -27.38
N HIS A 482 -3.27 22.47 -26.14
CA HIS A 482 -1.98 23.02 -25.75
C HIS A 482 -1.21 22.01 -24.90
N VAL A 483 0.12 22.11 -24.91
CA VAL A 483 1.01 21.30 -24.09
C VAL A 483 1.49 22.14 -22.92
N TYR A 484 1.28 21.65 -21.72
CA TYR A 484 1.69 22.31 -20.48
C TYR A 484 2.68 21.45 -19.73
N ALA A 485 3.56 22.09 -18.96
CA ALA A 485 4.47 21.40 -18.05
C ALA A 485 4.49 22.07 -16.67
N TRP A 486 4.35 21.27 -15.62
CA TRP A 486 4.71 21.65 -14.25
C TRP A 486 6.21 21.50 -14.08
N ILE A 487 6.89 22.58 -13.72
CA ILE A 487 8.33 22.65 -13.50
C ILE A 487 8.54 23.50 -12.24
N ASP A 488 9.26 22.97 -11.25
CA ASP A 488 9.56 23.66 -9.98
C ASP A 488 8.31 24.26 -9.28
N GLY A 489 7.17 23.59 -9.40
CA GLY A 489 5.90 24.03 -8.81
C GLY A 489 5.27 25.24 -9.50
N GLN A 490 5.64 25.54 -10.74
CA GLN A 490 4.96 26.47 -11.64
C GLN A 490 4.51 25.73 -12.90
N ILE A 491 3.39 26.15 -13.48
CA ILE A 491 2.93 25.63 -14.76
C ILE A 491 3.30 26.58 -15.89
N GLU A 492 3.87 26.01 -16.95
CA GLU A 492 4.32 26.73 -18.15
C GLU A 492 3.66 26.19 -19.41
N LEU A 493 3.47 27.05 -20.42
CA LEU A 493 3.06 26.66 -21.76
C LEU A 493 4.28 26.21 -22.58
N VAL A 494 4.21 25.01 -23.15
CA VAL A 494 5.34 24.38 -23.86
C VAL A 494 5.30 24.63 -25.36
N ASP A 495 4.11 24.55 -25.98
CA ASP A 495 3.92 24.78 -27.41
C ASP A 495 3.92 26.28 -27.74
N VAL A 496 5.06 26.93 -27.52
CA VAL A 496 5.27 28.36 -27.80
C VAL A 496 6.12 28.57 -29.04
N THR A 497 5.73 29.56 -29.83
CA THR A 497 6.54 30.09 -30.92
C THR A 497 7.80 30.78 -30.36
N PRO A 498 8.83 31.05 -31.18
CA PRO A 498 10.03 31.76 -30.72
C PRO A 498 9.80 33.20 -30.24
N SER A 499 8.67 33.81 -30.59
CA SER A 499 8.24 35.11 -30.04
C SER A 499 7.59 34.98 -28.66
N GLY A 500 7.36 33.75 -28.18
CA GLY A 500 6.66 33.45 -26.94
C GLY A 500 5.14 33.43 -27.08
N ASP A 501 4.61 33.56 -28.30
CA ASP A 501 3.16 33.47 -28.53
C ASP A 501 2.74 31.99 -28.49
N PRO A 502 1.58 31.65 -27.89
CA PRO A 502 1.02 30.30 -27.94
C PRO A 502 0.86 29.77 -29.36
N GLY A 503 1.02 28.46 -29.54
CA GLY A 503 0.76 27.79 -30.80
C GLY A 503 -0.66 28.07 -31.31
N VAL A 504 -0.81 28.36 -32.59
CA VAL A 504 -2.05 28.79 -33.23
C VAL A 504 -2.64 27.75 -34.19
N ALA A 505 -2.33 26.46 -34.00
CA ALA A 505 -2.88 25.36 -34.80
C ALA A 505 -4.41 25.46 -34.97
N PRO A 506 -4.93 25.59 -36.20
CA PRO A 506 -6.34 25.86 -36.46
C PRO A 506 -7.14 24.57 -36.58
N CYS A 507 -7.43 23.90 -35.46
CA CYS A 507 -8.43 22.83 -35.52
C CYS A 507 -9.20 22.63 -34.23
N SER A 508 -10.49 22.34 -34.41
CA SER A 508 -11.47 22.21 -33.33
C SER A 508 -11.84 20.76 -33.01
N ASN A 509 -11.29 19.77 -33.75
CA ASN A 509 -11.59 18.33 -33.64
C ASN A 509 -10.33 17.48 -33.96
N CYS A 510 -9.15 17.92 -33.55
CA CYS A 510 -7.93 17.14 -33.77
C CYS A 510 -7.74 16.09 -32.68
N SER A 511 -6.93 15.07 -32.97
CA SER A 511 -6.41 14.20 -31.91
C SER A 511 -5.56 15.03 -30.94
N SER A 512 -5.55 14.65 -29.67
CA SER A 512 -4.66 15.24 -28.66
C SER A 512 -3.19 15.02 -29.05
N PRO A 513 -2.30 15.98 -28.78
CA PRO A 513 -0.90 15.82 -29.09
C PRO A 513 -0.24 14.78 -28.17
N ASN A 514 0.47 13.81 -28.73
CA ASN A 514 1.30 12.91 -27.93
C ASN A 514 2.54 13.63 -27.39
N LEU A 515 2.99 13.25 -26.20
CA LEU A 515 4.17 13.82 -25.53
C LEU A 515 4.93 12.77 -24.71
N SER A 516 6.18 13.09 -24.39
CA SER A 516 7.03 12.34 -23.45
C SER A 516 8.08 13.26 -22.83
N VAL A 517 8.31 13.14 -21.53
CA VAL A 517 9.31 13.92 -20.77
C VAL A 517 10.59 13.10 -20.65
N ALA A 518 11.74 13.71 -20.93
CA ALA A 518 13.03 13.07 -20.70
C ALA A 518 13.25 12.83 -19.20
N ALA A 519 13.83 11.69 -18.84
CA ALA A 519 13.98 11.28 -17.45
C ALA A 519 14.78 12.31 -16.61
N ASP A 520 15.74 13.01 -17.22
CA ASP A 520 16.52 14.07 -16.57
C ASP A 520 15.75 15.37 -16.30
N GLY A 521 14.53 15.51 -16.83
CA GLY A 521 13.69 16.70 -16.70
C GLY A 521 14.19 17.93 -17.48
N GLY A 522 15.26 17.82 -18.27
CA GLY A 522 15.84 18.93 -19.04
C GLY A 522 15.14 19.16 -20.39
N SER A 523 14.39 18.18 -20.88
CA SER A 523 13.67 18.30 -22.14
C SER A 523 12.40 17.44 -22.21
N LEU A 524 11.55 17.74 -23.19
CA LEU A 524 10.43 16.88 -23.54
C LEU A 524 10.23 16.86 -25.06
N ILE A 525 9.63 15.80 -25.58
CA ILE A 525 9.13 15.70 -26.95
C ILE A 525 7.61 15.83 -26.96
N PHE A 526 7.07 16.51 -27.96
CA PHE A 526 5.63 16.62 -28.17
C PHE A 526 5.30 16.72 -29.64
N THR A 527 4.06 16.39 -29.99
CA THR A 527 3.54 16.56 -31.35
C THR A 527 2.71 17.84 -31.45
N SER A 528 2.71 18.49 -32.61
CA SER A 528 1.87 19.68 -32.84
C SER A 528 1.48 19.79 -34.31
N LEU A 529 0.34 20.45 -34.54
CA LEU A 529 -0.13 20.84 -35.87
C LEU A 529 0.34 22.25 -36.26
N ASP A 530 0.96 22.98 -35.33
CA ASP A 530 1.56 24.27 -35.61
C ASP A 530 2.98 24.07 -36.14
N ASP A 531 3.19 24.42 -37.40
CA ASP A 531 4.49 24.37 -38.08
C ASP A 531 5.37 25.61 -37.82
N SER A 532 4.86 26.59 -37.08
CA SER A 532 5.56 27.84 -36.75
C SER A 532 6.34 27.82 -35.43
N LEU A 533 6.30 26.70 -34.69
CA LEU A 533 6.99 26.57 -33.40
C LEU A 533 8.52 26.55 -33.55
N ASP A 534 9.04 26.16 -34.71
CA ASP A 534 10.45 26.24 -35.07
C ASP A 534 10.65 26.96 -36.42
N PRO A 535 11.31 28.13 -36.48
CA PRO A 535 11.58 28.84 -37.74
C PRO A 535 12.52 28.11 -38.69
N ALA A 536 13.32 27.18 -38.17
CA ALA A 536 14.18 26.30 -38.96
C ALA A 536 13.44 25.03 -39.41
N GLY A 537 12.22 24.82 -38.91
CA GLY A 537 11.31 23.74 -39.28
C GLY A 537 10.69 23.90 -40.67
N PRO A 538 9.86 22.93 -41.08
CA PRO A 538 9.21 22.95 -42.38
C PRO A 538 8.20 24.11 -42.49
N VAL A 539 8.28 24.89 -43.58
CA VAL A 539 7.44 26.10 -43.79
C VAL A 539 6.06 25.80 -44.41
N ASP A 540 5.79 24.54 -44.75
CA ASP A 540 4.53 24.05 -45.32
C ASP A 540 4.51 22.51 -45.16
N GLY A 541 4.28 22.03 -43.93
CA GLY A 541 4.03 20.61 -43.67
C GLY A 541 2.64 20.22 -44.19
N GLY A 542 2.45 20.17 -45.52
CA GLY A 542 1.17 20.14 -46.24
C GLY A 542 0.23 18.95 -45.98
N GLY A 543 -0.25 18.77 -44.75
CA GLY A 543 -1.29 17.84 -44.34
C GLY A 543 -1.89 18.22 -42.98
N ASN A 544 -3.08 17.71 -42.68
CA ASN A 544 -3.76 17.90 -41.38
C ASN A 544 -3.15 17.00 -40.26
N GLY A 545 -1.86 16.65 -40.34
CA GLY A 545 -1.22 15.66 -39.46
C GLY A 545 -0.16 16.29 -38.57
N HIS A 546 0.02 15.74 -37.36
CA HIS A 546 0.96 16.28 -36.39
C HIS A 546 2.41 16.06 -36.80
N ILE A 547 3.31 16.93 -36.37
CA ILE A 547 4.77 16.82 -36.49
C ILE A 547 5.41 16.88 -35.10
N ALA A 548 6.61 16.31 -34.93
CA ALA A 548 7.27 16.26 -33.62
C ALA A 548 8.25 17.41 -33.39
N TYR A 549 8.25 17.90 -32.16
CA TYR A 549 9.16 18.91 -31.64
C TYR A 549 9.80 18.44 -30.33
N ARG A 550 11.08 18.77 -30.14
CA ARG A 550 11.74 18.73 -28.82
C ARG A 550 11.73 20.13 -28.22
N ARG A 551 11.30 20.24 -26.97
CA ARG A 551 11.45 21.43 -26.13
C ARG A 551 12.61 21.22 -25.17
N ASP A 552 13.60 22.10 -25.25
CA ASP A 552 14.61 22.27 -24.21
C ASP A 552 14.04 23.18 -23.12
N LEU A 553 13.86 22.63 -21.92
CA LEU A 553 13.21 23.31 -20.80
C LEU A 553 14.13 24.35 -20.15
N ASP A 554 15.44 24.10 -20.13
CA ASP A 554 16.43 25.04 -19.59
C ASP A 554 16.64 26.25 -20.51
N ALA A 555 16.76 26.00 -21.81
CA ALA A 555 17.01 27.04 -22.82
C ALA A 555 15.71 27.73 -23.31
N GLY A 556 14.56 27.11 -23.08
CA GLY A 556 13.27 27.57 -23.61
C GLY A 556 13.23 27.53 -25.15
N ALA A 557 13.95 26.59 -25.77
CA ALA A 557 14.07 26.45 -27.22
C ALA A 557 13.24 25.27 -27.73
N THR A 558 12.50 25.47 -28.82
CA THR A 558 11.73 24.42 -29.50
C THR A 558 12.40 24.09 -30.83
N THR A 559 12.59 22.81 -31.14
CA THR A 559 13.25 22.34 -32.37
C THR A 559 12.47 21.21 -33.03
N PHE A 560 12.30 21.27 -34.34
CA PHE A 560 11.64 20.23 -35.14
C PHE A 560 12.50 18.96 -35.25
N VAL A 561 11.91 17.77 -35.04
CA VAL A 561 12.68 16.51 -34.97
C VAL A 561 12.18 15.36 -35.84
N SER A 562 10.95 15.41 -36.41
CA SER A 562 10.39 14.29 -37.18
C SER A 562 10.81 14.28 -38.66
N TRP A 563 11.94 13.64 -38.94
CA TRP A 563 12.48 13.47 -40.30
C TRP A 563 12.38 12.02 -40.78
N ASP A 564 12.23 11.79 -42.09
CA ASP A 564 12.49 10.48 -42.69
C ASP A 564 13.99 10.27 -42.97
N SER A 565 14.36 9.08 -43.45
CA SER A 565 15.77 8.74 -43.70
C SER A 565 16.39 9.47 -44.91
N GLU A 566 15.61 10.24 -45.67
CA GLU A 566 16.13 11.16 -46.71
C GLU A 566 16.27 12.60 -46.20
N GLY A 567 15.90 12.88 -44.95
CA GLY A 567 15.87 14.22 -44.38
C GLY A 567 14.67 15.04 -44.86
N ASN A 568 13.57 14.39 -45.26
CA ASN A 568 12.29 15.07 -45.47
C ASN A 568 11.51 15.14 -44.16
N PRO A 569 10.81 16.25 -43.87
CA PRO A 569 9.92 16.32 -42.72
C PRO A 569 8.76 15.34 -42.89
N ILE A 570 8.36 14.65 -41.81
CA ILE A 570 7.24 13.73 -41.82
C ILE A 570 6.24 14.03 -40.71
N THR A 571 4.98 13.70 -41.00
CA THR A 571 3.91 13.67 -40.00
C THR A 571 4.02 12.40 -39.18
N VAL A 572 3.75 12.51 -37.89
CA VAL A 572 3.87 11.45 -36.91
C VAL A 572 2.63 11.36 -36.04
N ASP A 573 2.38 10.18 -35.50
CA ASP A 573 1.29 9.94 -34.56
C ASP A 573 1.85 9.78 -33.14
N GLN A 574 2.83 8.89 -32.93
CA GLN A 574 3.42 8.60 -31.62
C GLN A 574 4.88 9.07 -31.53
N VAL A 575 5.31 9.47 -30.32
CA VAL A 575 6.66 9.97 -30.02
C VAL A 575 7.13 9.48 -28.65
N ASP A 576 8.44 9.30 -28.50
CA ASP A 576 9.09 9.05 -27.21
C ASP A 576 10.56 9.54 -27.21
N ILE A 577 11.15 9.71 -26.03
CA ILE A 577 12.47 10.35 -25.84
C ILE A 577 13.29 9.62 -24.77
N ASP A 578 14.61 9.57 -24.92
CA ASP A 578 15.50 8.94 -23.95
C ASP A 578 15.79 9.84 -22.73
N ALA A 579 16.58 9.32 -21.78
CA ALA A 579 16.72 9.93 -20.45
C ALA A 579 17.35 11.33 -20.48
N ASP A 580 18.29 11.58 -21.39
CA ASP A 580 18.96 12.89 -21.55
C ASP A 580 18.41 13.71 -22.72
N GLY A 581 17.41 13.18 -23.41
CA GLY A 581 16.79 13.76 -24.58
C GLY A 581 17.71 13.95 -25.78
N SER A 582 18.77 13.15 -25.90
CA SER A 582 19.66 13.11 -27.06
C SER A 582 19.10 12.25 -28.20
N VAL A 583 18.16 11.34 -27.92
CA VAL A 583 17.55 10.45 -28.91
C VAL A 583 16.05 10.46 -28.77
N VAL A 584 15.37 10.52 -29.91
CA VAL A 584 13.91 10.43 -29.98
C VAL A 584 13.48 9.31 -30.90
N THR A 585 12.35 8.69 -30.61
CA THR A 585 11.66 7.74 -31.51
C THR A 585 10.31 8.31 -31.89
N TYR A 586 9.88 8.03 -33.12
CA TYR A 586 8.58 8.48 -33.62
C TYR A 586 8.09 7.59 -34.75
N GLN A 587 6.77 7.48 -34.85
CA GLN A 587 6.11 6.67 -35.87
C GLN A 587 5.35 7.54 -36.85
N GLY A 588 5.57 7.31 -38.13
CA GLY A 588 4.99 8.18 -39.15
C GLY A 588 5.15 7.69 -40.58
N GLN A 589 4.46 8.40 -41.48
CA GLN A 589 4.54 8.14 -42.91
C GLN A 589 5.78 8.78 -43.52
N GLY A 590 6.73 7.97 -43.94
CA GLY A 590 8.01 8.45 -44.45
C GLY A 590 8.69 7.48 -45.40
N ARG A 591 9.88 7.87 -45.87
CA ARG A 591 10.77 7.00 -46.65
C ARG A 591 11.84 6.38 -45.77
N ALA A 592 11.95 5.07 -45.84
CA ALA A 592 12.94 4.30 -45.09
C ALA A 592 13.83 3.45 -46.03
N PRO A 593 15.08 3.13 -45.63
CA PRO A 593 15.95 2.19 -46.34
C PRO A 593 15.26 0.86 -46.56
N SER A 594 15.31 0.37 -47.80
CA SER A 594 14.68 -0.89 -48.20
C SER A 594 15.51 -1.57 -49.28
N PRO A 595 16.06 -2.78 -49.03
CA PRO A 595 16.80 -3.57 -50.03
C PRO A 595 16.00 -3.89 -51.30
N THR A 596 14.68 -3.98 -51.21
CA THR A 596 13.78 -4.25 -52.34
C THR A 596 13.08 -3.00 -52.90
N GLY A 597 13.22 -1.86 -52.23
CA GLY A 597 12.63 -0.58 -52.59
C GLY A 597 13.22 0.08 -53.84
N SER A 598 12.45 0.95 -54.47
CA SER A 598 12.91 1.70 -55.65
C SER A 598 13.99 2.71 -55.24
N GLY A 599 15.20 2.55 -55.76
CA GLY A 599 16.34 3.41 -55.37
C GLY A 599 16.92 3.08 -53.99
N GLY A 600 16.59 1.91 -53.41
CA GLY A 600 17.01 1.51 -52.07
C GLY A 600 16.14 2.07 -50.95
N LEU A 601 14.96 2.62 -51.28
CA LEU A 601 14.03 3.23 -50.34
C LEU A 601 12.59 2.76 -50.59
N ARG A 602 11.79 2.76 -49.52
CA ARG A 602 10.36 2.43 -49.57
C ARG A 602 9.56 3.44 -48.75
N THR A 603 8.44 3.88 -49.30
CA THR A 603 7.47 4.74 -48.59
C THR A 603 6.46 3.87 -47.85
N GLY A 604 6.16 4.23 -46.61
CA GLY A 604 5.18 3.55 -45.76
C GLY A 604 5.15 4.16 -44.37
N PHE A 605 4.51 3.46 -43.43
CA PHE A 605 4.39 3.86 -42.03
C PHE A 605 5.40 3.05 -41.21
N TRP A 606 6.39 3.72 -40.63
CA TRP A 606 7.56 3.07 -40.03
C TRP A 606 7.88 3.64 -38.65
N ILE A 607 8.67 2.88 -37.88
CA ILE A 607 9.22 3.30 -36.60
C ILE A 607 10.61 3.91 -36.83
N PHE A 608 10.70 5.22 -36.72
CA PHE A 608 11.95 5.97 -36.89
C PHE A 608 12.58 6.31 -35.55
N TRP A 609 13.90 6.45 -35.53
CA TRP A 609 14.64 7.04 -34.42
C TRP A 609 15.57 8.12 -34.95
N HIS A 610 15.79 9.18 -34.16
CA HIS A 610 16.63 10.31 -34.50
C HIS A 610 17.57 10.62 -33.33
N ASP A 611 18.87 10.45 -33.59
CA ASP A 611 19.96 10.82 -32.70
C ASP A 611 20.30 12.29 -32.95
N LEU A 612 19.91 13.16 -32.01
CA LEU A 612 19.94 14.61 -32.16
C LEU A 612 21.35 15.19 -32.03
N ASP A 613 22.24 14.49 -31.34
CA ASP A 613 23.66 14.86 -31.24
C ASP A 613 24.39 14.69 -32.57
N SER A 614 24.13 13.58 -33.27
CA SER A 614 24.76 13.28 -34.56
C SER A 614 23.93 13.73 -35.77
N GLY A 615 22.63 14.00 -35.59
CA GLY A 615 21.66 14.28 -36.66
C GLY A 615 21.29 13.03 -37.47
N ASN A 616 21.58 11.83 -36.97
CA ASN A 616 21.32 10.59 -37.70
C ASN A 616 19.88 10.13 -37.50
N VAL A 617 19.20 9.84 -38.61
CA VAL A 617 17.86 9.26 -38.62
C VAL A 617 17.95 7.81 -39.10
N GLY A 618 17.45 6.88 -38.30
CA GLY A 618 17.33 5.47 -38.66
C GLY A 618 15.91 4.96 -38.50
N VAL A 619 15.74 3.66 -38.74
CA VAL A 619 14.46 2.95 -38.70
C VAL A 619 14.65 1.61 -38.01
N VAL A 620 13.62 1.12 -37.33
CA VAL A 620 13.57 -0.28 -36.88
C VAL A 620 13.48 -1.17 -38.11
N ALA A 621 14.40 -2.13 -38.24
CA ALA A 621 14.53 -2.98 -39.41
C ALA A 621 14.53 -4.45 -39.05
N ASN A 622 13.93 -5.27 -39.92
CA ASN A 622 13.93 -6.71 -39.80
C ASN A 622 15.37 -7.24 -39.95
N PRO A 623 15.90 -8.00 -38.97
CA PRO A 623 17.31 -8.39 -38.95
C PRO A 623 17.68 -9.38 -40.08
N SER A 624 16.69 -10.11 -40.60
CA SER A 624 16.91 -11.13 -41.64
C SER A 624 16.87 -10.54 -43.05
N THR A 625 16.02 -9.55 -43.29
CA THR A 625 15.79 -8.99 -44.63
C THR A 625 16.43 -7.61 -44.81
N GLY A 626 16.65 -6.87 -43.72
CA GLY A 626 17.03 -5.45 -43.75
C GLY A 626 15.90 -4.52 -44.21
N GLU A 627 14.67 -5.02 -44.34
CA GLU A 627 13.50 -4.21 -44.65
C GLU A 627 13.03 -3.44 -43.39
N PRO A 628 12.45 -2.24 -43.54
CA PRO A 628 11.89 -1.51 -42.41
C PRO A 628 10.64 -2.23 -41.90
N VAL A 629 10.50 -2.32 -40.59
CA VAL A 629 9.36 -2.98 -39.94
C VAL A 629 8.16 -2.06 -39.98
N GLY A 630 7.03 -2.57 -40.48
CA GLY A 630 5.75 -1.85 -40.48
C GLY A 630 5.28 -1.56 -39.06
N SER A 631 4.59 -0.43 -38.87
CA SER A 631 3.92 -0.11 -37.60
C SER A 631 2.47 0.30 -37.82
N ASN A 632 1.64 0.01 -36.84
CA ASN A 632 0.29 0.54 -36.73
C ASN A 632 0.36 1.96 -36.13
N PRO A 633 -0.36 2.97 -36.69
CA PRO A 633 -0.37 4.33 -36.15
C PRO A 633 -0.76 4.47 -34.67
N THR A 634 -1.40 3.45 -34.09
CA THR A 634 -1.83 3.44 -32.69
C THR A 634 -0.82 2.88 -31.70
N ASP A 635 0.28 2.28 -32.16
CA ASP A 635 1.14 1.46 -31.30
C ASP A 635 2.43 2.18 -30.94
N ARG A 636 2.49 2.95 -29.85
CA ARG A 636 3.73 3.65 -29.47
C ARG A 636 4.93 2.70 -29.32
N ALA A 637 6.01 3.05 -30.02
CA ALA A 637 7.33 2.49 -29.79
C ALA A 637 8.02 3.27 -28.68
N GLU A 638 8.63 2.57 -27.73
CA GLU A 638 9.24 3.17 -26.54
C GLU A 638 10.74 3.02 -26.51
N LEU A 639 11.41 4.04 -26.00
CA LEU A 639 12.86 4.16 -25.99
C LEU A 639 13.39 3.92 -24.57
N SER A 640 14.42 3.09 -24.43
CA SER A 640 15.12 2.99 -23.15
C SER A 640 15.83 4.31 -22.83
N GLY A 641 15.99 4.60 -21.54
CA GLY A 641 16.66 5.81 -21.06
C GLY A 641 18.10 5.99 -21.55
N ASP A 642 18.84 4.91 -21.82
CA ASP A 642 20.17 4.96 -22.47
C ASP A 642 20.11 5.16 -23.99
N GLY A 643 18.90 5.31 -24.55
CA GLY A 643 18.56 5.42 -25.96
C GLY A 643 18.75 4.12 -26.76
N ARG A 644 19.42 3.10 -26.23
CA ARG A 644 19.91 1.98 -27.03
C ARG A 644 18.79 1.07 -27.54
N TRP A 645 17.75 0.88 -26.75
CA TRP A 645 16.73 -0.13 -26.98
C TRP A 645 15.40 0.52 -27.37
N ILE A 646 14.76 -0.02 -28.39
CA ILE A 646 13.41 0.39 -28.80
C ILE A 646 12.47 -0.79 -28.61
N ALA A 647 11.52 -0.69 -27.68
CA ALA A 647 10.43 -1.66 -27.53
C ALA A 647 9.29 -1.34 -28.51
N PHE A 648 8.78 -2.35 -29.22
CA PHE A 648 7.73 -2.18 -30.21
C PHE A 648 6.96 -3.48 -30.43
N THR A 649 5.84 -3.40 -31.15
CA THR A 649 5.06 -4.57 -31.56
C THR A 649 4.84 -4.60 -33.06
N THR A 650 4.74 -5.81 -33.59
CA THR A 650 4.43 -6.06 -34.99
C THR A 650 3.82 -7.46 -35.15
N ASP A 651 2.98 -7.63 -36.17
CA ASP A 651 2.50 -8.93 -36.67
C ASP A 651 3.48 -9.58 -37.66
N GLU A 652 4.59 -8.90 -37.97
CA GLU A 652 5.66 -9.45 -38.79
C GLU A 652 6.50 -10.45 -37.99
N ALA A 653 6.62 -11.68 -38.49
CA ALA A 653 7.56 -12.65 -37.94
C ALA A 653 9.03 -12.23 -38.15
N LEU A 654 9.59 -11.53 -37.17
CA LEU A 654 10.96 -10.99 -37.23
C LEU A 654 12.03 -12.05 -36.92
N LEU A 655 11.66 -13.08 -36.16
CA LEU A 655 12.55 -14.13 -35.66
C LEU A 655 11.99 -15.53 -35.99
N PRO A 656 12.85 -16.55 -36.20
CA PRO A 656 12.40 -17.93 -36.47
C PRO A 656 11.62 -18.61 -35.33
N GLU A 657 11.81 -18.14 -34.10
CA GLU A 657 11.11 -18.53 -32.89
C GLU A 657 9.71 -17.90 -32.75
N ASP A 658 9.36 -16.98 -33.66
CA ASP A 658 7.98 -16.54 -33.81
C ASP A 658 7.15 -17.67 -34.45
N ILE A 659 6.17 -18.17 -33.69
CA ILE A 659 5.38 -19.34 -34.03
C ILE A 659 3.89 -19.04 -34.29
N ASN A 660 3.48 -17.78 -34.17
CA ASN A 660 2.09 -17.38 -34.32
C ASN A 660 1.93 -16.44 -35.55
N ASP A 661 0.67 -16.11 -35.91
CA ASP A 661 0.35 -15.14 -36.98
C ASP A 661 -0.22 -13.84 -36.37
N GLY A 662 0.16 -13.54 -35.14
CA GLY A 662 -0.35 -12.46 -34.29
C GLY A 662 0.72 -11.41 -34.01
N GLU A 663 0.31 -10.36 -33.31
CA GLU A 663 1.23 -9.33 -32.84
C GLU A 663 2.03 -9.82 -31.65
N ASP A 664 3.34 -9.53 -31.68
CA ASP A 664 4.27 -9.86 -30.61
C ASP A 664 5.09 -8.63 -30.20
N THR A 665 5.55 -8.63 -28.96
CA THR A 665 6.41 -7.57 -28.41
C THR A 665 7.88 -7.90 -28.61
N TYR A 666 8.63 -6.95 -29.16
CA TYR A 666 10.04 -7.06 -29.50
C TYR A 666 10.85 -5.88 -28.95
N VAL A 667 12.17 -6.07 -28.83
CA VAL A 667 13.13 -4.98 -28.59
C VAL A 667 14.18 -4.93 -29.70
N PHE A 668 14.42 -3.74 -30.25
CA PHE A 668 15.45 -3.46 -31.24
C PHE A 668 16.66 -2.79 -30.61
N ASP A 669 17.86 -3.35 -30.83
CA ASP A 669 19.14 -2.76 -30.43
C ASP A 669 19.61 -1.76 -31.50
N ARG A 670 19.55 -0.46 -31.19
CA ARG A 670 19.98 0.61 -32.11
C ARG A 670 21.47 0.54 -32.46
N GLN A 671 22.30 -0.03 -31.58
CA GLN A 671 23.75 -0.12 -31.80
C GLN A 671 24.12 -1.28 -32.73
N THR A 672 23.45 -2.42 -32.59
CA THR A 672 23.80 -3.63 -33.36
C THR A 672 22.84 -3.94 -34.50
N GLY A 673 21.64 -3.34 -34.51
CA GLY A 673 20.53 -3.69 -35.39
C GLY A 673 19.90 -5.05 -35.10
N ALA A 674 20.11 -5.59 -33.89
CA ALA A 674 19.55 -6.89 -33.50
C ALA A 674 18.11 -6.71 -32.98
N VAL A 675 17.30 -7.77 -33.10
CA VAL A 675 15.95 -7.83 -32.55
C VAL A 675 15.87 -9.01 -31.58
N GLU A 676 15.16 -8.83 -30.47
CA GLU A 676 14.87 -9.84 -29.46
C GLU A 676 13.35 -9.88 -29.21
N ALA A 677 12.76 -11.08 -29.13
CA ALA A 677 11.36 -11.23 -28.71
C ALA A 677 11.21 -11.15 -27.18
N VAL A 678 10.20 -10.42 -26.73
CA VAL A 678 9.89 -10.16 -25.31
C VAL A 678 8.71 -11.01 -24.83
N SER A 679 7.64 -11.06 -25.62
CA SER A 679 6.39 -11.80 -25.37
C SER A 679 6.59 -13.31 -25.57
N VAL A 680 7.53 -13.90 -24.82
CA VAL A 680 7.95 -15.29 -25.01
C VAL A 680 7.61 -16.20 -23.85
N ASP A 681 7.33 -17.46 -24.19
CA ASP A 681 7.22 -18.59 -23.27
C ASP A 681 8.58 -18.93 -22.61
N PRO A 682 8.62 -19.85 -21.62
CA PRO A 682 9.89 -20.25 -20.99
C PRO A 682 10.89 -20.98 -21.91
N ASP A 683 10.46 -21.43 -23.09
CA ASP A 683 11.33 -22.01 -24.12
C ASP A 683 11.88 -20.94 -25.08
N GLY A 684 11.44 -19.68 -24.94
CA GLY A 684 11.85 -18.55 -25.78
C GLY A 684 11.10 -18.43 -27.10
N ARG A 685 9.93 -19.06 -27.25
CA ARG A 685 9.05 -18.88 -28.42
C ARG A 685 8.02 -17.80 -28.13
N THR A 686 7.56 -17.10 -29.15
CA THR A 686 6.46 -16.15 -28.98
C THR A 686 5.19 -16.85 -28.46
N GLY A 687 4.34 -16.10 -27.77
CA GLY A 687 3.12 -16.63 -27.16
C GLY A 687 2.18 -17.31 -28.16
N ASN A 688 1.29 -18.18 -27.68
CA ASN A 688 0.41 -18.94 -28.57
C ASN A 688 -0.76 -18.15 -29.19
N THR A 689 -0.97 -16.90 -28.79
CA THR A 689 -1.99 -16.01 -29.35
C THR A 689 -1.42 -14.62 -29.57
N ALA A 690 -2.11 -13.77 -30.33
CA ALA A 690 -1.71 -12.38 -30.49
C ALA A 690 -1.74 -11.62 -29.14
N ASP A 691 -0.77 -10.72 -28.95
CA ASP A 691 -0.89 -9.62 -27.99
C ASP A 691 -2.10 -8.74 -28.36
N ILE A 692 -2.73 -8.05 -27.40
CA ILE A 692 -3.96 -7.28 -27.70
C ILE A 692 -3.61 -6.03 -28.50
N ASN A 693 -4.42 -5.83 -29.54
CA ASN A 693 -4.17 -4.90 -30.63
C ASN A 693 -4.98 -3.60 -30.44
N ALA A 694 -4.67 -2.84 -29.39
CA ALA A 694 -5.53 -1.70 -29.05
C ALA A 694 -4.87 -0.38 -28.59
N GLY A 695 -3.54 -0.23 -28.62
CA GLY A 695 -2.90 1.04 -28.27
C GLY A 695 -1.62 0.92 -27.43
N ASP A 696 -1.17 2.07 -26.94
CA ASP A 696 0.08 2.30 -26.20
C ASP A 696 0.16 1.49 -24.87
N TYR A 697 0.67 0.25 -24.86
CA TYR A 697 0.62 -0.62 -23.66
C TYR A 697 1.96 -1.14 -23.14
N ARG A 698 3.06 -0.57 -23.57
CA ARG A 698 4.39 -1.10 -23.27
C ARG A 698 5.15 -0.12 -22.40
N GLY A 699 6.11 -0.64 -21.66
CA GLY A 699 7.01 0.09 -20.76
C GLY A 699 8.41 -0.48 -20.90
N ILE A 700 9.47 0.33 -21.03
CA ILE A 700 10.87 -0.15 -21.00
C ILE A 700 11.70 0.61 -19.97
N SER A 701 12.51 -0.11 -19.17
CA SER A 701 13.42 0.54 -18.20
C SER A 701 14.59 1.28 -18.88
N GLY A 702 15.25 2.16 -18.15
CA GLY A 702 16.34 2.99 -18.63
C GLY A 702 17.51 2.22 -19.26
N ASP A 703 17.83 1.06 -18.70
CA ASP A 703 18.87 0.14 -19.21
C ASP A 703 18.34 -0.88 -20.25
N GLY A 704 17.03 -0.84 -20.51
CA GLY A 704 16.31 -1.78 -21.36
C GLY A 704 16.09 -3.16 -20.75
N ARG A 705 16.50 -3.43 -19.51
CA ARG A 705 16.40 -4.76 -18.90
C ARG A 705 14.96 -5.23 -18.71
N TYR A 706 14.12 -4.36 -18.19
CA TYR A 706 12.73 -4.66 -17.89
C TYR A 706 11.85 -4.15 -19.02
N VAL A 707 10.97 -5.01 -19.53
CA VAL A 707 9.95 -4.63 -20.51
C VAL A 707 8.60 -5.09 -19.99
N ALA A 708 7.68 -4.16 -19.80
CA ALA A 708 6.31 -4.43 -19.45
C ALA A 708 5.45 -4.36 -20.70
N PHE A 709 4.49 -5.28 -20.80
CA PHE A 709 3.64 -5.45 -21.97
C PHE A 709 2.38 -6.19 -21.57
N ASP A 710 1.29 -5.98 -22.30
CA ASP A 710 0.08 -6.77 -22.16
C ASP A 710 0.06 -7.94 -23.17
N SER A 711 -0.60 -9.03 -22.80
CA SER A 711 -0.80 -10.16 -23.70
C SER A 711 -2.04 -10.97 -23.35
N SER A 712 -2.66 -11.57 -24.36
CA SER A 712 -3.69 -12.61 -24.17
C SER A 712 -3.13 -14.03 -24.20
N SER A 713 -1.82 -14.18 -24.40
CA SER A 713 -1.17 -15.49 -24.50
C SER A 713 -1.25 -16.27 -23.20
N THR A 714 -1.59 -17.55 -23.35
CA THR A 714 -1.89 -18.45 -22.21
C THR A 714 -0.68 -19.28 -21.78
N ASP A 715 0.43 -19.18 -22.51
CA ASP A 715 1.63 -19.99 -22.35
C ASP A 715 2.90 -19.22 -21.98
N LEU A 716 2.81 -17.88 -21.89
CA LEU A 716 3.92 -17.04 -21.39
C LEU A 716 4.35 -17.44 -19.95
N ILE A 717 3.40 -17.92 -19.15
CA ILE A 717 3.64 -18.49 -17.82
C ILE A 717 2.85 -19.81 -17.69
N PRO A 718 3.51 -20.98 -17.83
CA PRO A 718 2.83 -22.28 -17.82
C PRO A 718 1.96 -22.52 -16.59
N GLY A 719 0.72 -22.95 -16.80
CA GLY A 719 -0.22 -23.26 -15.73
C GLY A 719 -1.00 -22.06 -15.18
N THR A 720 -0.83 -20.88 -15.77
CA THR A 720 -1.63 -19.70 -15.45
C THR A 720 -2.91 -19.72 -16.30
N GLU A 721 -4.09 -19.64 -15.67
CA GLU A 721 -5.32 -19.34 -16.39
C GLU A 721 -5.32 -17.84 -16.69
N VAL A 722 -5.14 -17.48 -17.97
CA VAL A 722 -5.01 -16.09 -18.42
C VAL A 722 -6.33 -15.63 -19.04
N VAL A 723 -6.74 -14.43 -18.66
CA VAL A 723 -7.84 -13.68 -19.25
C VAL A 723 -7.28 -12.64 -20.23
N ALA A 724 -8.09 -12.22 -21.21
CA ALA A 724 -7.65 -11.24 -22.21
C ALA A 724 -7.12 -9.96 -21.54
N GLY A 725 -5.93 -9.50 -21.94
CA GLY A 725 -5.34 -8.23 -21.53
C GLY A 725 -4.50 -8.30 -20.24
N ALA A 726 -3.89 -9.45 -19.96
CA ALA A 726 -3.02 -9.60 -18.79
C ALA A 726 -1.73 -8.78 -18.93
N VAL A 727 -1.29 -8.13 -17.85
CA VAL A 727 -0.10 -7.27 -17.84
C VAL A 727 1.10 -8.06 -17.33
N TYR A 728 2.16 -8.13 -18.13
CA TYR A 728 3.38 -8.87 -17.86
C TYR A 728 4.58 -7.94 -17.71
N LEU A 729 5.58 -8.43 -16.98
CA LEU A 729 6.93 -7.87 -16.88
C LEU A 729 7.95 -8.93 -17.28
N ARG A 730 8.73 -8.66 -18.33
CA ARG A 730 9.89 -9.45 -18.74
C ARG A 730 11.16 -8.87 -18.15
N ASP A 731 11.90 -9.68 -17.40
CA ASP A 731 13.31 -9.43 -17.10
C ASP A 731 14.14 -10.10 -18.21
N ARG A 732 14.68 -9.30 -19.13
CA ARG A 732 15.45 -9.79 -20.28
C ARG A 732 16.80 -10.40 -19.89
N GLU A 733 17.40 -9.93 -18.80
CA GLU A 733 18.66 -10.48 -18.30
C GLU A 733 18.44 -11.83 -17.62
N ALA A 734 17.39 -11.95 -16.79
CA ALA A 734 17.06 -13.19 -16.10
C ALA A 734 16.32 -14.20 -16.99
N GLY A 735 15.71 -13.74 -18.08
CA GLY A 735 14.86 -14.55 -18.97
C GLY A 735 13.55 -14.98 -18.32
N THR A 736 13.02 -14.18 -17.39
CA THR A 736 11.81 -14.50 -16.61
C THR A 736 10.65 -13.56 -16.93
N THR A 737 9.44 -14.10 -17.03
CA THR A 737 8.19 -13.34 -17.22
C THR A 737 7.33 -13.41 -15.96
N THR A 738 6.87 -12.26 -15.47
CA THR A 738 6.02 -12.12 -14.27
C THR A 738 4.69 -11.51 -14.65
N LEU A 739 3.57 -12.07 -14.18
CA LEU A 739 2.23 -11.48 -14.30
C LEU A 739 2.03 -10.44 -13.20
N LEU A 740 1.78 -9.18 -13.57
CA LEU A 740 1.65 -8.04 -12.65
C LEU A 740 0.22 -7.87 -12.13
N ASN A 741 -0.80 -8.10 -12.96
CA ASN A 741 -2.21 -7.92 -12.59
C ASN A 741 -2.83 -9.19 -11.98
N ARG A 742 -2.22 -9.71 -10.91
CA ARG A 742 -2.79 -10.84 -10.15
C ARG A 742 -3.86 -10.35 -9.18
N LEU A 743 -4.96 -11.08 -9.10
CA LEU A 743 -5.95 -10.90 -8.04
C LEU A 743 -5.41 -11.43 -6.71
N ALA A 744 -6.04 -11.03 -5.60
CA ALA A 744 -5.65 -11.44 -4.25
C ALA A 744 -5.71 -12.97 -4.04
N ASP A 745 -6.51 -13.68 -4.85
CA ASP A 745 -6.59 -15.15 -4.86
C ASP A 745 -5.50 -15.84 -5.72
N GLY A 746 -4.62 -15.05 -6.35
CA GLY A 746 -3.50 -15.51 -7.18
C GLY A 746 -3.86 -15.80 -8.64
N SER A 747 -5.14 -15.71 -9.02
CA SER A 747 -5.59 -15.81 -10.40
C SER A 747 -5.22 -14.56 -11.21
N ALA A 748 -5.27 -14.65 -12.55
CA ALA A 748 -5.06 -13.49 -13.40
C ALA A 748 -6.29 -12.58 -13.36
N GLY A 749 -6.10 -11.31 -12.99
CA GLY A 749 -7.14 -10.30 -13.11
C GLY A 749 -7.41 -9.95 -14.57
N THR A 750 -8.62 -9.49 -14.87
CA THR A 750 -8.97 -8.99 -16.21
C THR A 750 -8.47 -7.55 -16.37
N SER A 751 -7.96 -7.22 -17.55
CA SER A 751 -7.89 -5.84 -18.03
C SER A 751 -8.81 -5.72 -19.25
N PRO A 752 -10.04 -5.25 -19.10
CA PRO A 752 -11.04 -5.16 -20.16
C PRO A 752 -10.85 -3.94 -21.04
N ILE A 753 -9.77 -3.16 -20.87
CA ILE A 753 -9.55 -1.94 -21.63
C ILE A 753 -8.33 -2.05 -22.52
N ALA A 754 -8.66 -2.27 -23.77
CA ALA A 754 -8.06 -1.72 -24.97
C ALA A 754 -7.71 -0.20 -24.90
N SER A 755 -7.28 0.42 -23.79
CA SER A 755 -6.70 1.79 -23.78
C SER A 755 -5.78 2.16 -22.59
N SER A 756 -5.37 1.25 -21.69
CA SER A 756 -4.54 1.63 -20.52
C SER A 756 -3.02 1.46 -20.73
N ARG A 757 -2.25 2.57 -20.65
CA ARG A 757 -0.78 2.56 -20.66
C ARG A 757 -0.18 1.78 -19.48
N VAL A 758 0.88 1.02 -19.74
CA VAL A 758 1.80 0.48 -18.71
C VAL A 758 3.09 1.26 -18.83
N GLN A 759 3.66 1.76 -17.73
CA GLN A 759 4.91 2.51 -17.78
C GLN A 759 5.89 1.98 -16.75
N ILE A 760 7.19 2.05 -17.05
CA ILE A 760 8.27 1.66 -16.13
C ILE A 760 9.10 2.91 -15.80
N SER A 761 9.54 3.03 -14.55
CA SER A 761 10.47 4.08 -14.14
C SER A 761 11.82 3.91 -14.84
N ALA A 762 12.57 5.01 -15.00
CA ALA A 762 13.85 4.99 -15.70
C ALA A 762 14.87 4.06 -15.00
N ASP A 763 14.86 3.99 -13.68
CA ASP A 763 15.71 3.06 -12.92
C ASP A 763 15.22 1.61 -12.90
N GLY A 764 14.04 1.32 -13.48
CA GLY A 764 13.46 -0.02 -13.51
C GLY A 764 13.03 -0.54 -12.13
N THR A 765 12.73 0.34 -11.17
CA THR A 765 12.27 -0.06 -9.83
C THR A 765 10.75 -0.11 -9.71
N HIS A 766 10.02 0.65 -10.52
CA HIS A 766 8.57 0.79 -10.45
C HIS A 766 7.90 0.57 -11.80
N VAL A 767 6.72 -0.03 -11.78
CA VAL A 767 5.80 -0.14 -12.92
C VAL A 767 4.46 0.46 -12.51
N ALA A 768 3.85 1.29 -13.35
CA ALA A 768 2.49 1.77 -13.14
C ALA A 768 1.57 1.31 -14.26
N PHE A 769 0.36 0.90 -13.92
CA PHE A 769 -0.64 0.41 -14.87
C PHE A 769 -2.06 0.56 -14.31
N VAL A 770 -3.06 0.39 -15.17
CA VAL A 770 -4.48 0.43 -14.80
C VAL A 770 -5.06 -0.99 -14.89
N SER A 771 -5.99 -1.32 -14.01
CA SER A 771 -6.82 -2.52 -14.12
C SER A 771 -8.28 -2.17 -13.86
N SER A 772 -9.22 -2.89 -14.50
CA SER A 772 -10.66 -2.71 -14.20
C SER A 772 -11.15 -3.47 -12.98
N GLU A 773 -10.29 -4.33 -12.44
CA GLU A 773 -10.57 -5.11 -11.26
C GLU A 773 -9.77 -4.52 -10.11
N ASP A 774 -10.34 -4.57 -8.91
CA ASP A 774 -9.60 -4.24 -7.71
C ASP A 774 -8.61 -5.38 -7.41
N LEU A 775 -7.32 -5.16 -7.68
CA LEU A 775 -6.26 -6.15 -7.54
C LEU A 775 -5.78 -6.33 -6.10
N VAL A 776 -6.19 -5.45 -5.17
CA VAL A 776 -5.65 -5.42 -3.80
C VAL A 776 -6.71 -5.84 -2.79
N ASN A 777 -7.92 -5.26 -2.84
CA ASN A 777 -8.91 -5.43 -1.77
C ASN A 777 -10.28 -5.97 -2.22
N HIS A 778 -10.60 -6.01 -3.52
CA HIS A 778 -11.91 -6.43 -4.05
C HIS A 778 -13.14 -5.68 -3.50
N ASP A 779 -12.94 -4.52 -2.86
CA ASP A 779 -13.98 -3.81 -2.10
C ASP A 779 -14.57 -2.61 -2.86
N GLU A 780 -13.96 -2.19 -3.97
CA GLU A 780 -14.46 -1.11 -4.83
C GLU A 780 -14.80 -1.61 -6.25
N ALA A 781 -15.96 -1.20 -6.76
CA ALA A 781 -16.36 -1.48 -8.14
C ALA A 781 -15.83 -0.38 -9.08
N GLY A 782 -15.07 -0.75 -10.12
CA GLY A 782 -14.53 0.18 -11.11
C GLY A 782 -13.06 -0.10 -11.43
N CYS A 783 -12.48 0.69 -12.33
CA CYS A 783 -11.04 0.65 -12.60
C CYS A 783 -10.21 1.21 -11.43
N GLY A 784 -8.90 0.96 -11.43
CA GLY A 784 -7.97 1.54 -10.48
C GLY A 784 -6.58 1.70 -11.09
N VAL A 785 -5.82 2.67 -10.58
CA VAL A 785 -4.43 2.94 -10.91
C VAL A 785 -3.53 2.22 -9.91
N TYR A 786 -2.55 1.46 -10.43
CA TYR A 786 -1.67 0.64 -9.62
C TYR A 786 -0.21 0.99 -9.83
N ARG A 787 0.57 0.82 -8.75
CA ARG A 787 2.02 0.85 -8.79
C ARG A 787 2.58 -0.46 -8.25
N TYR A 788 3.39 -1.12 -9.06
CA TYR A 788 4.15 -2.32 -8.71
C TYR A 788 5.62 -1.97 -8.47
N THR A 789 6.18 -2.45 -7.35
CA THR A 789 7.61 -2.30 -7.04
C THR A 789 8.34 -3.59 -7.38
N ILE A 790 9.23 -3.53 -8.37
CA ILE A 790 9.84 -4.72 -8.98
C ILE A 790 10.66 -5.52 -7.97
N ALA A 791 11.46 -4.85 -7.13
CA ALA A 791 12.36 -5.50 -6.18
C ALA A 791 11.62 -6.26 -5.06
N THR A 792 10.46 -5.77 -4.63
CA THR A 792 9.70 -6.35 -3.50
C THR A 792 8.50 -7.18 -3.96
N GLY A 793 8.09 -7.03 -5.22
CA GLY A 793 6.82 -7.55 -5.73
C GLY A 793 5.59 -6.88 -5.14
N GLN A 794 5.74 -5.72 -4.50
CA GLN A 794 4.64 -5.02 -3.84
C GLN A 794 3.77 -4.32 -4.88
N LEU A 795 2.49 -4.68 -4.93
CA LEU A 795 1.45 -3.99 -5.68
C LEU A 795 0.64 -3.11 -4.73
N ILE A 796 0.46 -1.84 -5.07
CA ILE A 796 -0.45 -0.92 -4.37
C ILE A 796 -1.41 -0.27 -5.35
N ARG A 797 -2.62 0.06 -4.89
CA ARG A 797 -3.57 0.92 -5.60
C ARG A 797 -3.37 2.37 -5.15
N VAL A 798 -3.09 3.29 -6.07
CA VAL A 798 -2.68 4.66 -5.74
C VAL A 798 -3.84 5.64 -5.61
N ASP A 799 -5.02 5.29 -6.14
CA ASP A 799 -6.24 6.11 -6.16
C ASP A 799 -7.32 5.67 -5.14
N LEU A 800 -7.01 4.66 -4.33
CA LEU A 800 -7.93 4.05 -3.36
C LEU A 800 -8.52 5.07 -2.39
N GLY A 801 -9.86 5.11 -2.28
CA GLY A 801 -10.58 5.98 -1.34
C GLY A 801 -10.59 7.47 -1.67
N GLU A 802 -9.86 7.90 -2.72
CA GLU A 802 -9.83 9.30 -3.18
C GLU A 802 -10.63 9.49 -4.47
N ILE A 803 -10.58 8.52 -5.40
CA ILE A 803 -11.33 8.54 -6.67
C ILE A 803 -12.25 7.32 -6.76
N VAL A 804 -13.55 7.54 -6.97
CA VAL A 804 -14.53 6.46 -7.24
C VAL A 804 -14.78 6.37 -8.75
N HIS A 805 -14.43 5.23 -9.34
CA HIS A 805 -14.46 5.04 -10.78
C HIS A 805 -15.81 4.54 -11.28
N GLY A 806 -16.27 5.11 -12.39
CA GLY A 806 -17.36 4.51 -13.17
C GLY A 806 -16.82 3.40 -14.06
N ALA A 807 -17.52 2.27 -14.19
CA ALA A 807 -17.08 1.10 -14.98
C ALA A 807 -16.85 1.34 -16.50
N ALA A 808 -16.97 2.58 -17.00
CA ALA A 808 -16.82 2.95 -18.41
C ALA A 808 -15.75 4.04 -18.66
N ASN A 809 -15.12 4.57 -17.61
CA ASN A 809 -14.21 5.71 -17.68
C ASN A 809 -12.97 5.38 -16.84
N CYS A 810 -11.93 4.88 -17.47
CA CYS A 810 -10.69 4.52 -16.78
C CYS A 810 -9.54 5.38 -17.32
N PRO A 811 -8.47 5.55 -16.54
CA PRO A 811 -7.30 6.30 -16.97
C PRO A 811 -6.72 5.74 -18.26
N ASN A 812 -6.41 6.64 -19.21
CA ASN A 812 -5.78 6.25 -20.48
C ASN A 812 -4.28 6.57 -20.44
N GLY A 813 -3.92 7.74 -19.92
CA GLY A 813 -2.55 8.18 -19.73
C GLY A 813 -2.05 7.90 -18.30
N ILE A 814 -0.85 7.32 -18.20
CA ILE A 814 -0.15 7.11 -16.94
C ILE A 814 1.34 7.40 -17.13
N GLY A 815 2.03 7.76 -16.05
CA GLY A 815 3.48 7.86 -15.97
C GLY A 815 3.98 7.53 -14.56
N VAL A 816 5.22 7.06 -14.44
CA VAL A 816 5.83 6.72 -13.14
C VAL A 816 7.28 7.18 -13.07
N ALA A 817 7.63 7.84 -11.97
CA ALA A 817 8.96 8.32 -11.67
C ALA A 817 9.78 7.28 -10.88
N ASP A 818 11.11 7.42 -10.83
CA ASP A 818 12.02 6.59 -10.02
C ASP A 818 11.76 6.78 -8.51
N THR A 819 11.26 7.96 -8.12
CA THR A 819 10.78 8.21 -6.75
C THR A 819 9.56 7.36 -6.39
N GLY A 820 8.92 6.76 -7.40
CA GLY A 820 7.68 6.04 -7.32
C GLY A 820 6.45 6.93 -7.44
N GLN A 821 6.59 8.25 -7.69
CA GLN A 821 5.49 9.16 -8.04
C GLN A 821 4.73 8.63 -9.26
N VAL A 822 3.40 8.70 -9.25
CA VAL A 822 2.54 8.27 -10.36
C VAL A 822 1.72 9.45 -10.85
N VAL A 823 1.71 9.70 -12.15
CA VAL A 823 0.84 10.69 -12.80
C VAL A 823 -0.16 9.96 -13.68
N PHE A 824 -1.40 10.43 -13.74
CA PHE A 824 -2.44 9.77 -14.54
C PHE A 824 -3.54 10.75 -14.95
N ASP A 825 -4.21 10.49 -16.07
CA ASP A 825 -5.43 11.21 -16.46
C ASP A 825 -6.68 10.43 -16.05
N GLU A 826 -7.80 11.11 -15.74
CA GLU A 826 -9.04 10.41 -15.38
C GLU A 826 -10.30 11.25 -15.60
N VAL A 827 -11.39 10.63 -16.02
CA VAL A 827 -12.72 11.28 -16.12
C VAL A 827 -13.50 11.02 -14.83
N SER A 828 -13.19 11.77 -13.76
CA SER A 828 -13.81 11.58 -12.44
C SER A 828 -15.10 12.40 -12.27
N THR A 829 -16.00 11.96 -11.37
CA THR A 829 -17.22 12.73 -10.99
C THR A 829 -17.27 13.11 -9.51
N HIS A 830 -16.25 12.75 -8.73
CA HIS A 830 -16.28 12.78 -7.26
C HIS A 830 -15.04 13.47 -6.64
N HIS A 831 -14.72 14.69 -7.09
CA HIS A 831 -13.79 15.59 -6.39
C HIS A 831 -14.37 16.99 -6.21
N VAL A 832 -13.83 17.73 -5.22
CA VAL A 832 -14.21 19.12 -4.88
C VAL A 832 -14.00 20.11 -6.05
N HIS A 833 -13.24 19.70 -7.08
CA HIS A 833 -12.87 20.50 -8.25
C HIS A 833 -13.21 19.85 -9.59
N ALA A 834 -14.10 18.85 -9.61
CA ALA A 834 -14.46 18.13 -10.84
C ALA A 834 -14.96 19.09 -11.93
N ASP A 835 -14.47 18.89 -13.15
CA ASP A 835 -14.90 19.63 -14.33
C ASP A 835 -16.41 19.39 -14.56
N PRO A 836 -17.26 20.43 -14.50
CA PRO A 836 -18.70 20.29 -14.72
C PRO A 836 -19.08 19.79 -16.12
N ASP A 837 -18.17 19.90 -17.09
CA ASP A 837 -18.36 19.47 -18.47
C ASP A 837 -17.90 18.01 -18.71
N GLY A 838 -17.27 17.37 -17.71
CA GLY A 838 -16.93 15.94 -17.70
C GLY A 838 -15.74 15.56 -18.57
N HIS A 839 -14.77 16.46 -18.75
CA HIS A 839 -13.50 16.13 -19.41
C HIS A 839 -12.58 15.31 -18.47
N ALA A 840 -11.64 14.56 -19.05
CA ALA A 840 -10.59 13.89 -18.27
C ALA A 840 -9.70 14.96 -17.63
N GLU A 841 -9.19 14.74 -16.43
CA GLU A 841 -8.31 15.65 -15.68
C GLU A 841 -6.99 14.96 -15.34
N VAL A 842 -5.93 15.73 -15.13
CA VAL A 842 -4.59 15.18 -14.83
C VAL A 842 -4.28 15.28 -13.36
N TYR A 843 -3.81 14.16 -12.82
CA TYR A 843 -3.57 13.92 -11.41
C TYR A 843 -2.11 13.49 -11.18
N ARG A 844 -1.59 13.83 -9.99
CA ARG A 844 -0.27 13.38 -9.53
C ARG A 844 -0.37 12.83 -8.13
N TRP A 845 0.03 11.58 -7.96
CA TRP A 845 0.19 10.89 -6.70
C TRP A 845 1.66 10.83 -6.29
N ASN A 846 1.97 11.22 -5.06
CA ASN A 846 3.33 11.14 -4.51
C ASN A 846 3.41 10.03 -3.44
N PRO A 847 4.41 9.13 -3.50
CA PRO A 847 4.67 8.18 -2.43
C PRO A 847 5.15 8.90 -1.16
N SER A 848 4.71 8.37 -0.01
CA SER A 848 5.02 8.88 1.33
C SER A 848 6.42 8.55 1.82
#